data_AF-A0A7J6XMF8-F1
#
_entry.id   AF-A0A7J6XMF8-F1
#
_cell.length_a   1.000
_cell.length_b   1.000
_cell.length_c   1.000
_cell.angle_alpha   90.00
_cell.angle_beta   90.00
_cell.angle_gamma   90.00
#
_symmetry.space_group_name_H-M   'P 1'
#
loop_
_entity.id
_entity.type
_entity.pdbx_description
1 polymer ?
#
loop_
_entity_poly.entity_id
_entity_poly.type
_entity_poly.pdbx_seq_one_letter_code
_entity_poly.pdbx_strand_id
1 'polypeptide(L)'
;MNVSCLTPSKLATLMAQGADIIAIQETWKSSEQIASMHTGDYVLYAQSRIGKGGGVAVLVRKTLRSKRIPLTIPQHDTSLEVVVAQVALDQNRDLIVASAYMRPPPQVTQSFRRLVNCLPASSPLLLCGDFNMHHPQWEPFLESSPSEVAAEFLELCTDAGLTLVNTPGEITYARGTRERSCIDLTWSKHLNVSDWSASVSPLSDHYMLTFTLHRAFKDTIPSAPPSAPKTFYSWGKCKWDLFIKDFDAQLPAYDYKKQSTGIKAFTRALITSYRRHCPRGMHKDGPRLWDDTLMEAERIATDSKARYLQLPTPDREAEMQRTRSQFFLLLRERLRNTYLRRISKLNPGEPLAWKYISGRKKASLPPPTSLLLGDGQHTYKTARRAANALNRIFFPLHPSHKAVRFSKGIKRQNPSLGIVSSSLFGQQNNNESAASFTSFSSTSSSSEPQNNYESAATSNSVFSFSSNSEPQDNNEAATTSGLVAHLHSPLDAPFNRTELLAALRNTPYGKAPGPDEVYSEALRHISSKGFRFLLRCVNHSWTTGTIPAEWRRATIVPLLKPGKSPELLESYRPISLTSIVSNVAEKMVLKRLLWVWTPHTHQYAYRSVRTTMMRLAHLIHEVEHSRNHYFQVNLPKKSGIGNQVHYRPHRTLLVLVDFSKAFDSIDHRVLSRLLANIPGVNCRRWLRNFLCGRNAKTRVGNRNSDRRPMLRGVPQGSVLGTYLFSLYVHPLLNLLNSFADVTADMYADDLSIIVKGQSREDAIPAAGMVLEKLHAWSQENGLAINPSKCEAAWFTLSTHTESDYDREGK
;
A
#
# COMPACT_ATOMS: atom_id res chain seq x y z
N MET A 1 20.84 -27.06 -8.93
CA MET A 1 21.73 -27.48 -7.83
C MET A 1 20.90 -28.23 -6.80
N ASN A 2 21.22 -29.49 -6.55
CA ASN A 2 20.69 -30.22 -5.40
C ASN A 2 21.23 -29.59 -4.10
N VAL A 3 20.32 -29.29 -3.16
CA VAL A 3 20.64 -28.72 -1.85
C VAL A 3 19.86 -29.39 -0.72
N SER A 4 19.71 -30.72 -0.77
CA SER A 4 19.54 -31.63 0.39
C SER A 4 18.94 -30.98 1.65
N CYS A 5 17.64 -30.71 1.62
CA CYS A 5 16.91 -29.87 2.57
C CYS A 5 17.32 -28.37 2.55
N LEU A 6 16.50 -27.57 1.85
CA LEU A 6 16.62 -26.12 1.72
C LEU A 6 16.26 -25.42 3.04
N THR A 7 17.26 -24.94 3.77
CA THR A 7 17.06 -24.11 4.97
C THR A 7 17.05 -22.62 4.63
N PRO A 8 16.50 -21.74 5.49
CA PRO A 8 16.61 -20.28 5.31
C PRO A 8 18.06 -19.79 5.18
N SER A 9 19.02 -20.50 5.80
CA SER A 9 20.45 -20.25 5.62
C SER A 9 20.92 -20.63 4.21
N LYS A 10 20.66 -21.85 3.73
CA LYS A 10 21.04 -22.25 2.34
C LYS A 10 20.41 -21.31 1.31
N LEU A 11 19.13 -20.95 1.49
CA LEU A 11 18.41 -20.03 0.61
C LEU A 11 19.04 -18.62 0.58
N ALA A 12 19.43 -18.09 1.75
CA ALA A 12 20.10 -16.78 1.83
C ALA A 12 21.44 -16.78 1.08
N THR A 13 22.22 -17.87 1.19
CA THR A 13 23.49 -18.02 0.45
C THR A 13 23.25 -18.10 -1.06
N LEU A 14 22.33 -18.94 -1.53
CA LEU A 14 21.99 -19.02 -2.96
C LEU A 14 21.55 -17.65 -3.53
N MET A 15 20.75 -16.90 -2.77
CA MET A 15 20.33 -15.55 -3.15
C MET A 15 21.47 -14.52 -3.16
N ALA A 16 22.50 -14.71 -2.32
CA ALA A 16 23.66 -13.82 -2.22
C ALA A 16 24.60 -13.91 -3.43
N GLN A 17 24.64 -15.06 -4.11
CA GLN A 17 25.35 -15.26 -5.38
C GLN A 17 24.83 -14.36 -6.52
N GLY A 18 23.62 -13.80 -6.39
CA GLY A 18 23.14 -12.70 -7.23
C GLY A 18 22.67 -13.07 -8.65
N ALA A 19 22.69 -14.36 -9.01
CA ALA A 19 22.21 -14.87 -10.29
C ALA A 19 20.74 -14.51 -10.55
N ASP A 20 20.38 -14.14 -11.79
CA ASP A 20 19.01 -13.71 -12.12
C ASP A 20 17.96 -14.85 -12.08
N ILE A 21 18.40 -16.11 -12.18
CA ILE A 21 17.58 -17.33 -12.11
C ILE A 21 18.35 -18.39 -11.32
N ILE A 22 17.68 -19.13 -10.42
CA ILE A 22 18.29 -20.21 -9.62
C ILE A 22 17.39 -21.46 -9.66
N ALA A 23 17.91 -22.59 -10.16
CA ALA A 23 17.23 -23.88 -10.17
C ALA A 23 17.70 -24.76 -8.99
N ILE A 24 16.76 -25.36 -8.27
CA ILE A 24 16.95 -26.05 -6.99
C ILE A 24 16.30 -27.43 -7.02
N GLN A 25 17.06 -28.43 -6.56
CA GLN A 25 16.63 -29.80 -6.33
C GLN A 25 16.66 -30.12 -4.82
N GLU A 26 15.84 -31.09 -4.40
CA GLU A 26 15.72 -31.59 -3.02
C GLU A 26 15.51 -30.52 -1.93
N THR A 27 14.51 -29.68 -2.14
CA THR A 27 14.06 -28.68 -1.16
C THR A 27 13.67 -29.28 0.21
N TRP A 28 13.08 -30.47 0.24
CA TRP A 28 12.48 -31.14 1.40
C TRP A 28 11.57 -30.21 2.23
N LYS A 29 10.65 -29.48 1.57
CA LYS A 29 9.71 -28.54 2.22
C LYS A 29 8.30 -28.76 1.72
N SER A 30 7.32 -28.65 2.62
CA SER A 30 5.89 -28.58 2.25
C SER A 30 5.54 -27.21 1.64
N SER A 31 4.39 -27.12 0.97
CA SER A 31 3.93 -25.89 0.31
C SER A 31 3.86 -24.69 1.26
N GLU A 32 3.44 -24.93 2.51
CA GLU A 32 3.31 -23.92 3.58
C GLU A 32 4.69 -23.46 4.06
N GLN A 33 5.62 -24.41 4.21
CA GLN A 33 7.01 -24.10 4.58
C GLN A 33 7.69 -23.28 3.49
N ILE A 34 7.48 -23.59 2.20
CA ILE A 34 7.99 -22.80 1.08
C ILE A 34 7.34 -21.41 1.05
N ALA A 35 6.03 -21.31 1.23
CA ALA A 35 5.32 -20.03 1.30
C ALA A 35 5.78 -19.13 2.46
N SER A 36 6.33 -19.71 3.53
CA SER A 36 6.91 -18.96 4.65
C SER A 36 8.30 -18.37 4.39
N MET A 37 9.00 -18.78 3.33
CA MET A 37 10.39 -18.40 3.09
C MET A 37 10.55 -16.94 2.64
N HIS A 38 11.54 -16.24 3.20
CA HIS A 38 11.86 -14.87 2.80
C HIS A 38 12.75 -14.83 1.56
N THR A 39 12.13 -14.65 0.39
CA THR A 39 12.82 -14.67 -0.92
C THR A 39 13.47 -13.34 -1.32
N GLY A 40 13.50 -12.32 -0.46
CA GLY A 40 14.13 -11.03 -0.73
C GLY A 40 13.65 -10.40 -2.04
N ASP A 41 14.55 -10.25 -3.03
CA ASP A 41 14.26 -9.70 -4.35
C ASP A 41 13.93 -10.76 -5.44
N TYR A 42 13.56 -11.99 -5.05
CA TYR A 42 13.17 -13.07 -5.97
C TYR A 42 11.70 -13.49 -5.84
N VAL A 43 11.11 -13.95 -6.93
CA VAL A 43 9.88 -14.75 -6.97
C VAL A 43 10.28 -16.23 -6.91
N LEU A 44 9.57 -17.03 -6.11
CA LEU A 44 9.86 -18.46 -5.91
C LEU A 44 8.70 -19.28 -6.44
N TYR A 45 8.98 -20.14 -7.42
CA TYR A 45 8.08 -21.19 -7.90
C TYR A 45 8.61 -22.53 -7.38
N ALA A 46 7.75 -23.37 -6.82
CA ALA A 46 8.17 -24.67 -6.33
C ALA A 46 7.09 -25.74 -6.54
N GLN A 47 7.54 -26.99 -6.55
CA GLN A 47 6.69 -28.17 -6.43
C GLN A 47 7.17 -28.97 -5.21
N SER A 48 6.35 -29.00 -4.17
CA SER A 48 6.57 -29.87 -3.01
C SER A 48 6.08 -31.28 -3.29
N ARG A 49 6.77 -32.26 -2.72
CA ARG A 49 6.35 -33.66 -2.70
C ARG A 49 5.43 -33.95 -1.52
N ILE A 50 4.52 -34.91 -1.72
CA ILE A 50 3.74 -35.54 -0.65
C ILE A 50 4.62 -36.63 -0.01
N GLY A 51 5.05 -36.44 1.24
CA GLY A 51 5.90 -37.36 1.99
C GLY A 51 7.21 -36.76 2.51
N LYS A 52 8.21 -37.61 2.76
CA LYS A 52 9.59 -37.19 3.10
C LYS A 52 10.48 -37.19 1.86
N GLY A 53 11.42 -36.24 1.80
CA GLY A 53 12.39 -36.10 0.69
C GLY A 53 11.85 -35.34 -0.53
N GLY A 54 12.74 -35.06 -1.49
CA GLY A 54 12.39 -34.47 -2.78
C GLY A 54 11.99 -32.98 -2.74
N GLY A 55 11.17 -32.58 -3.70
CA GLY A 55 10.67 -31.24 -3.98
C GLY A 55 11.66 -30.35 -4.72
N VAL A 56 11.20 -29.65 -5.76
CA VAL A 56 12.01 -28.81 -6.66
C VAL A 56 11.56 -27.34 -6.66
N ALA A 57 12.48 -26.41 -6.97
CA ALA A 57 12.18 -24.99 -7.03
C ALA A 57 12.94 -24.22 -8.14
N VAL A 58 12.34 -23.15 -8.63
CA VAL A 58 12.98 -22.12 -9.46
C VAL A 58 12.75 -20.76 -8.80
N LEU A 59 13.83 -20.05 -8.50
CA LEU A 59 13.78 -18.62 -8.19
C LEU A 59 14.02 -17.83 -9.47
N VAL A 60 13.24 -16.77 -9.68
CA VAL A 60 13.48 -15.75 -10.71
C VAL A 60 13.53 -14.39 -10.05
N ARG A 61 14.56 -13.60 -10.33
CA ARG A 61 14.75 -12.27 -9.75
C ARG A 61 13.61 -11.34 -10.19
N LYS A 62 13.07 -10.53 -9.28
CA LYS A 62 11.92 -9.62 -9.50
C LYS A 62 12.17 -8.52 -10.55
N THR A 63 13.40 -8.38 -11.03
CA THR A 63 13.77 -7.57 -12.19
C THR A 63 13.37 -8.21 -13.53
N LEU A 64 13.05 -9.50 -13.57
CA LEU A 64 12.57 -10.21 -14.75
C LEU A 64 11.08 -10.54 -14.60
N ARG A 65 10.29 -10.39 -15.68
CA ARG A 65 8.87 -10.80 -15.68
C ARG A 65 8.79 -12.32 -15.83
N SER A 66 8.13 -12.98 -14.88
CA SER A 66 7.97 -14.43 -14.87
C SER A 66 6.61 -14.91 -14.35
N LYS A 67 6.22 -16.14 -14.72
CA LYS A 67 5.05 -16.86 -14.21
C LYS A 67 5.31 -18.38 -14.22
N ARG A 68 4.62 -19.14 -13.37
CA ARG A 68 4.64 -20.62 -13.42
C ARG A 68 3.86 -21.11 -14.65
N ILE A 69 4.39 -22.11 -15.35
CA ILE A 69 3.60 -22.90 -16.32
C ILE A 69 2.90 -24.04 -15.54
N PRO A 70 1.57 -24.21 -15.68
CA PRO A 70 0.86 -25.30 -15.03
C PRO A 70 1.13 -26.63 -15.75
N LEU A 71 2.07 -27.42 -15.23
CA LEU A 71 2.31 -28.80 -15.64
C LEU A 71 1.87 -29.74 -14.51
N THR A 72 0.78 -30.48 -14.76
CA THR A 72 0.27 -31.49 -13.81
C THR A 72 0.95 -32.82 -14.05
N ILE A 73 1.79 -33.22 -13.10
CA ILE A 73 2.32 -34.57 -12.95
C ILE A 73 1.24 -35.43 -12.28
N PRO A 74 0.90 -36.63 -12.78
CA PRO A 74 -0.08 -37.50 -12.14
C PRO A 74 0.37 -37.94 -10.74
N GLN A 75 -0.55 -38.04 -9.78
CA GLN A 75 -0.21 -38.37 -8.38
C GLN A 75 0.45 -39.76 -8.20
N HIS A 76 0.29 -40.67 -9.16
CA HIS A 76 0.95 -41.98 -9.18
C HIS A 76 2.39 -41.93 -9.73
N ASP A 77 2.77 -40.91 -10.49
CA ASP A 77 4.14 -40.76 -10.98
C ASP A 77 5.00 -40.12 -9.87
N THR A 78 5.67 -40.97 -9.11
CA THR A 78 6.60 -40.56 -8.03
C THR A 78 8.07 -40.61 -8.46
N SER A 79 8.33 -40.70 -9.77
CA SER A 79 9.68 -40.77 -10.35
C SER A 79 10.22 -39.39 -10.75
N LEU A 80 9.36 -38.53 -11.30
CA LEU A 80 9.72 -37.20 -11.81
C LEU A 80 9.10 -36.10 -10.94
N GLU A 81 9.94 -35.25 -10.38
CA GLU A 81 9.53 -34.01 -9.73
C GLU A 81 10.00 -32.82 -10.58
N VAL A 82 9.08 -31.96 -11.04
CA VAL A 82 9.43 -30.81 -11.90
C VAL A 82 8.61 -29.57 -11.57
N VAL A 83 9.26 -28.40 -11.65
CA VAL A 83 8.59 -27.09 -11.69
C VAL A 83 9.07 -26.32 -12.92
N VAL A 84 8.13 -25.69 -13.62
CA VAL A 84 8.38 -24.97 -14.88
C VAL A 84 7.98 -23.50 -14.73
N ALA A 85 8.90 -22.60 -15.05
CA ALA A 85 8.71 -21.15 -15.04
C ALA A 85 8.94 -20.55 -16.43
N GLN A 86 8.00 -19.72 -16.88
CA GLN A 86 8.13 -18.90 -18.09
C GLN A 86 8.73 -17.54 -17.69
N VAL A 87 9.81 -17.13 -18.36
CA VAL A 87 10.55 -15.88 -18.11
C VAL A 87 10.66 -15.11 -19.43
N ALA A 88 10.24 -13.84 -19.44
CA ALA A 88 10.11 -13.09 -20.69
C ALA A 88 11.44 -12.58 -21.25
N LEU A 89 11.64 -12.71 -22.57
CA LEU A 89 12.78 -12.18 -23.32
C LEU A 89 12.33 -11.13 -24.36
N ASP A 90 13.26 -10.69 -25.20
CA ASP A 90 13.01 -9.78 -26.33
C ASP A 90 12.18 -10.46 -27.45
N GLN A 91 11.57 -9.65 -28.32
CA GLN A 91 10.92 -10.08 -29.57
C GLN A 91 9.79 -11.12 -29.43
N ASN A 92 8.99 -11.07 -28.36
CA ASN A 92 7.90 -12.01 -28.07
C ASN A 92 8.35 -13.49 -27.92
N ARG A 93 9.63 -13.76 -27.62
CA ARG A 93 10.07 -15.09 -27.17
C ARG A 93 10.15 -15.10 -25.64
N ASP A 94 9.48 -16.06 -25.01
CA ASP A 94 9.66 -16.33 -23.59
C ASP A 94 10.58 -17.56 -23.41
N LEU A 95 11.55 -17.46 -22.51
CA LEU A 95 12.34 -18.59 -22.01
C LEU A 95 11.45 -19.46 -21.13
N ILE A 96 11.59 -20.77 -21.29
CA ILE A 96 11.03 -21.76 -20.38
C ILE A 96 12.19 -22.33 -19.56
N VAL A 97 12.07 -22.26 -18.23
CA VAL A 97 13.03 -22.85 -17.28
C VAL A 97 12.34 -23.98 -16.53
N ALA A 98 12.83 -25.20 -16.71
CA ALA A 98 12.40 -26.38 -15.97
C ALA A 98 13.49 -26.78 -14.96
N SER A 99 13.12 -26.86 -13.67
CA SER A 99 13.94 -27.48 -12.64
C SER A 99 13.36 -28.85 -12.33
N ALA A 100 14.06 -29.90 -12.73
CA ALA A 100 13.66 -31.29 -12.60
C ALA A 100 14.48 -32.04 -11.53
N TYR A 101 13.94 -33.14 -11.05
CA TYR A 101 14.61 -34.15 -10.23
C TYR A 101 14.03 -35.52 -10.61
N MET A 102 14.87 -36.47 -11.00
CA MET A 102 14.47 -37.86 -11.21
C MET A 102 14.98 -38.73 -10.07
N ARG A 103 14.09 -39.54 -9.51
CA ARG A 103 14.33 -40.36 -8.33
C ARG A 103 15.07 -41.66 -8.69
N PRO A 104 16.05 -42.13 -7.89
CA PRO A 104 16.61 -43.47 -8.03
C PRO A 104 15.58 -44.59 -7.70
N PRO A 105 15.55 -45.70 -8.47
CA PRO A 105 16.19 -45.89 -9.77
C PRO A 105 15.50 -45.05 -10.85
N PRO A 106 16.26 -44.40 -11.76
CA PRO A 106 15.71 -43.47 -12.75
C PRO A 106 14.79 -44.18 -13.76
N GLN A 107 13.80 -43.46 -14.28
CA GLN A 107 12.85 -43.95 -15.29
C GLN A 107 12.40 -42.81 -16.24
N VAL A 108 12.30 -43.08 -17.54
CA VAL A 108 11.74 -42.14 -18.51
C VAL A 108 10.21 -42.30 -18.54
N THR A 109 9.47 -41.50 -17.79
CA THR A 109 8.00 -41.60 -17.73
C THR A 109 7.29 -40.77 -18.79
N GLN A 110 6.00 -41.06 -18.98
CA GLN A 110 5.13 -40.26 -19.85
C GLN A 110 5.00 -38.81 -19.39
N SER A 111 5.24 -38.52 -18.10
CA SER A 111 5.33 -37.15 -17.58
C SER A 111 6.56 -36.41 -18.11
N PHE A 112 7.70 -37.10 -18.26
CA PHE A 112 8.91 -36.53 -18.87
C PHE A 112 8.73 -36.36 -20.38
N ARG A 113 8.21 -37.36 -21.10
CA ARG A 113 7.87 -37.23 -22.53
C ARG A 113 6.91 -36.05 -22.78
N ARG A 114 5.94 -35.80 -21.89
CA ARG A 114 5.06 -34.62 -21.93
C ARG A 114 5.78 -33.30 -21.61
N LEU A 115 6.67 -33.26 -20.62
CA LEU A 115 7.48 -32.07 -20.30
C LEU A 115 8.29 -31.62 -21.52
N VAL A 116 8.86 -32.57 -22.25
CA VAL A 116 9.74 -32.30 -23.40
C VAL A 116 8.92 -31.97 -24.66
N ASN A 117 7.85 -32.73 -24.95
CA ASN A 117 7.12 -32.63 -26.22
C ASN A 117 5.90 -31.69 -26.22
N CYS A 118 5.33 -31.34 -25.06
CA CYS A 118 4.16 -30.44 -24.98
C CYS A 118 4.50 -28.95 -24.88
N LEU A 119 5.79 -28.58 -24.89
CA LEU A 119 6.23 -27.18 -24.92
C LEU A 119 6.35 -26.69 -26.38
N PRO A 120 6.10 -25.40 -26.67
CA PRO A 120 6.12 -24.91 -28.06
C PRO A 120 7.49 -25.14 -28.71
N ALA A 121 7.54 -25.77 -29.88
CA ALA A 121 8.78 -26.21 -30.51
C ALA A 121 9.79 -25.06 -30.81
N SER A 122 9.30 -23.82 -30.92
CA SER A 122 10.07 -22.60 -31.14
C SER A 122 10.41 -21.81 -29.87
N SER A 123 9.93 -22.22 -28.69
CA SER A 123 10.28 -21.61 -27.41
C SER A 123 11.71 -22.02 -26.98
N PRO A 124 12.56 -21.06 -26.57
CA PRO A 124 13.81 -21.38 -25.89
C PRO A 124 13.53 -22.10 -24.57
N LEU A 125 14.22 -23.22 -24.33
CA LEU A 125 14.04 -24.07 -23.15
C LEU A 125 15.38 -24.33 -22.49
N LEU A 126 15.44 -24.13 -21.18
CA LEU A 126 16.50 -24.54 -20.27
C LEU A 126 15.93 -25.60 -19.31
N LEU A 127 16.48 -26.81 -19.35
CA LEU A 127 16.12 -27.90 -18.47
C LEU A 127 17.34 -28.25 -17.60
N CYS A 128 17.24 -27.98 -16.30
CA CYS A 128 18.29 -28.31 -15.33
C CYS A 128 17.74 -29.32 -14.34
N GLY A 129 18.48 -30.39 -14.08
CA GLY A 129 18.03 -31.42 -13.16
C GLY A 129 19.15 -32.27 -12.59
N ASP A 130 18.86 -32.87 -11.44
CA ASP A 130 19.56 -34.06 -10.95
C ASP A 130 18.76 -35.26 -11.45
N PHE A 131 19.36 -36.03 -12.37
CA PHE A 131 18.66 -37.07 -13.11
C PHE A 131 18.95 -38.49 -12.59
N ASN A 132 19.97 -38.65 -11.72
CA ASN A 132 20.42 -39.95 -11.22
C ASN A 132 20.69 -41.00 -12.33
N MET A 133 21.17 -40.56 -13.51
CA MET A 133 21.47 -41.40 -14.68
C MET A 133 22.96 -41.32 -15.05
N HIS A 134 23.52 -42.46 -15.47
CA HIS A 134 24.93 -42.62 -15.86
C HIS A 134 25.03 -42.99 -17.34
N HIS A 135 25.83 -42.26 -18.12
CA HIS A 135 26.04 -42.51 -19.54
C HIS A 135 27.42 -41.97 -19.99
N PRO A 136 28.18 -42.67 -20.85
CA PRO A 136 29.53 -42.25 -21.27
C PRO A 136 29.63 -40.85 -21.89
N GLN A 137 28.53 -40.29 -22.42
CA GLN A 137 28.49 -38.94 -23.00
C GLN A 137 28.70 -37.81 -21.98
N TRP A 138 28.22 -37.97 -20.74
CA TRP A 138 28.51 -37.03 -19.65
C TRP A 138 29.56 -37.57 -18.66
N GLU A 139 29.67 -38.89 -18.59
CA GLU A 139 30.53 -39.62 -17.66
C GLU A 139 31.54 -40.52 -18.42
N PRO A 140 32.53 -39.95 -19.13
CA PRO A 140 33.45 -40.69 -20.00
C PRO A 140 34.43 -41.61 -19.26
N PHE A 141 34.41 -41.60 -17.93
CA PHE A 141 35.15 -42.53 -17.05
C PHE A 141 34.29 -43.72 -16.57
N LEU A 142 33.07 -43.87 -17.09
CA LEU A 142 32.18 -45.00 -16.79
C LEU A 142 32.69 -46.27 -17.49
N GLU A 143 33.19 -47.24 -16.70
CA GLU A 143 33.73 -48.52 -17.21
C GLU A 143 32.65 -49.50 -17.71
N SER A 144 31.38 -49.28 -17.35
CA SER A 144 30.25 -50.13 -17.72
C SER A 144 29.43 -49.56 -18.89
N SER A 145 28.86 -50.44 -19.71
CA SER A 145 27.86 -50.06 -20.72
C SER A 145 26.73 -49.19 -20.12
N PRO A 146 26.21 -48.19 -20.86
CA PRO A 146 25.07 -47.40 -20.41
C PRO A 146 23.82 -48.26 -20.20
N SER A 147 22.95 -47.86 -19.27
CA SER A 147 21.64 -48.49 -19.12
C SER A 147 20.69 -48.09 -20.24
N GLU A 148 19.78 -48.99 -20.62
CA GLU A 148 18.74 -48.73 -21.64
C GLU A 148 17.95 -47.44 -21.34
N VAL A 149 17.66 -47.19 -20.06
CA VAL A 149 16.95 -45.99 -19.58
C VAL A 149 17.77 -44.70 -19.82
N ALA A 150 19.09 -44.75 -19.67
CA ALA A 150 19.96 -43.59 -19.91
C ALA A 150 20.15 -43.33 -21.42
N ALA A 151 20.16 -44.39 -22.24
CA ALA A 151 20.15 -44.29 -23.70
C ALA A 151 18.82 -43.71 -24.22
N GLU A 152 17.67 -44.23 -23.76
CA GLU A 152 16.34 -43.70 -24.10
C GLU A 152 16.20 -42.22 -23.70
N PHE A 153 16.69 -41.85 -22.51
CA PHE A 153 16.67 -40.46 -22.05
C PHE A 153 17.48 -39.53 -22.96
N LEU A 154 18.65 -39.97 -23.42
CA LEU A 154 19.51 -39.23 -24.35
C LEU A 154 18.85 -39.09 -25.73
N GLU A 155 18.30 -40.17 -26.27
CA GLU A 155 17.59 -40.19 -27.56
C GLU A 155 16.40 -39.22 -27.52
N LEU A 156 15.51 -39.34 -26.52
CA LEU A 156 14.36 -38.47 -26.31
C LEU A 156 14.72 -36.99 -26.15
N CYS A 157 15.84 -36.66 -25.49
CA CYS A 157 16.31 -35.28 -25.41
C CYS A 157 16.82 -34.78 -26.76
N THR A 158 17.54 -35.62 -27.51
CA THR A 158 18.13 -35.29 -28.80
C THR A 158 17.06 -35.07 -29.88
N ASP A 159 16.07 -35.97 -29.97
CA ASP A 159 14.90 -35.86 -30.86
C ASP A 159 14.09 -34.58 -30.62
N ALA A 160 13.98 -34.19 -29.35
CA ALA A 160 13.33 -32.95 -28.97
C ALA A 160 14.16 -31.69 -29.30
N GLY A 161 15.39 -31.83 -29.80
CA GLY A 161 16.30 -30.73 -30.09
C GLY A 161 16.87 -30.05 -28.84
N LEU A 162 17.08 -30.80 -27.75
CA LEU A 162 17.88 -30.36 -26.61
C LEU A 162 19.34 -30.75 -26.82
N THR A 163 20.25 -29.80 -26.59
CA THR A 163 21.69 -30.01 -26.56
C THR A 163 22.17 -30.04 -25.11
N LEU A 164 22.97 -31.05 -24.76
CA LEU A 164 23.65 -31.14 -23.47
C LEU A 164 24.72 -30.03 -23.36
N VAL A 165 24.75 -29.33 -22.22
CA VAL A 165 25.64 -28.18 -21.96
C VAL A 165 26.82 -28.55 -21.06
N ASN A 166 26.72 -29.63 -20.28
CA ASN A 166 27.78 -30.07 -19.37
C ASN A 166 29.09 -30.35 -20.13
N THR A 167 30.20 -29.88 -19.57
CA THR A 167 31.55 -30.34 -19.97
C THR A 167 31.68 -31.84 -19.67
N PRO A 168 31.97 -32.71 -20.65
CA PRO A 168 32.07 -34.16 -20.41
C PRO A 168 33.15 -34.49 -19.37
N GLY A 169 32.80 -35.29 -18.36
CA GLY A 169 33.70 -35.67 -17.26
C GLY A 169 33.83 -34.67 -16.12
N GLU A 170 33.20 -33.48 -16.19
CA GLU A 170 33.19 -32.54 -15.08
C GLU A 170 32.25 -33.03 -13.96
N ILE A 171 32.82 -33.34 -12.80
CA ILE A 171 32.10 -33.95 -11.67
C ILE A 171 31.04 -33.00 -11.09
N THR A 172 29.80 -33.47 -10.99
CA THR A 172 28.69 -32.69 -10.39
C THR A 172 28.29 -33.21 -9.01
N TYR A 173 28.45 -34.51 -8.75
CA TYR A 173 28.26 -35.14 -7.45
C TYR A 173 29.55 -35.82 -7.00
N ALA A 174 29.97 -35.59 -5.75
CA ALA A 174 31.13 -36.27 -5.18
C ALA A 174 30.97 -36.50 -3.67
N ARG A 175 31.32 -37.72 -3.22
CA ARG A 175 31.29 -38.12 -1.81
C ARG A 175 32.42 -39.11 -1.50
N GLY A 176 33.31 -38.72 -0.59
CA GLY A 176 34.49 -39.52 -0.25
C GLY A 176 35.42 -39.74 -1.46
N THR A 177 36.05 -40.91 -1.51
CA THR A 177 37.05 -41.28 -2.54
C THR A 177 36.46 -41.92 -3.79
N ARG A 178 35.31 -42.62 -3.66
CA ARG A 178 34.81 -43.55 -4.69
C ARG A 178 33.51 -43.11 -5.36
N GLU A 179 32.67 -42.33 -4.69
CA GLU A 179 31.46 -41.80 -5.32
C GLU A 179 31.82 -40.48 -6.02
N ARG A 180 31.92 -40.50 -7.35
CA ARG A 180 32.08 -39.33 -8.22
C ARG A 180 31.25 -39.55 -9.49
N SER A 181 30.38 -38.63 -9.84
CA SER A 181 29.50 -38.77 -11.00
C SER A 181 29.04 -37.43 -11.58
N CYS A 182 28.46 -37.49 -12.78
CA CYS A 182 28.04 -36.35 -13.60
C CYS A 182 26.51 -36.29 -13.75
N ILE A 183 25.76 -36.53 -12.66
CA ILE A 183 24.30 -36.74 -12.65
C ILE A 183 23.45 -35.44 -12.68
N ASP A 184 24.03 -34.27 -12.40
CA ASP A 184 23.35 -32.97 -12.53
C ASP A 184 23.49 -32.45 -13.96
N LEU A 185 22.50 -32.69 -14.82
CA LEU A 185 22.55 -32.32 -16.24
C LEU A 185 21.89 -30.97 -16.52
N THR A 186 22.53 -30.21 -17.41
CA THR A 186 22.04 -28.94 -17.97
C THR A 186 21.79 -29.14 -19.47
N TRP A 187 20.52 -29.05 -19.87
CA TRP A 187 20.08 -29.19 -21.26
C TRP A 187 19.50 -27.87 -21.77
N SER A 188 19.78 -27.53 -23.03
CA SER A 188 19.32 -26.27 -23.63
C SER A 188 18.80 -26.45 -25.05
N LYS A 189 17.77 -25.68 -25.43
CA LYS A 189 17.16 -25.66 -26.77
C LYS A 189 16.90 -24.23 -27.20
N HIS A 190 17.31 -23.87 -28.42
CA HIS A 190 17.26 -22.51 -28.98
C HIS A 190 17.92 -21.41 -28.10
N LEU A 191 18.90 -21.81 -27.29
CA LEU A 191 19.70 -20.96 -26.42
C LEU A 191 21.19 -21.08 -26.78
N ASN A 192 21.97 -20.07 -26.41
CA ASN A 192 23.44 -20.17 -26.38
C ASN A 192 23.89 -20.00 -24.93
N VAL A 193 24.73 -20.91 -24.45
CA VAL A 193 25.17 -20.98 -23.05
C VAL A 193 26.69 -20.93 -23.00
N SER A 194 27.24 -20.12 -22.10
CA SER A 194 28.68 -19.95 -21.88
C SER A 194 29.02 -20.08 -20.40
N ASP A 195 30.32 -20.08 -20.10
CA ASP A 195 30.85 -20.00 -18.73
C ASP A 195 30.35 -21.13 -17.79
N TRP A 196 29.98 -22.28 -18.38
CA TRP A 196 29.47 -23.42 -17.62
C TRP A 196 30.56 -24.03 -16.75
N SER A 197 30.28 -24.15 -15.45
CA SER A 197 31.23 -24.63 -14.45
C SER A 197 30.54 -25.33 -13.30
N ALA A 198 31.17 -26.37 -12.77
CA ALA A 198 30.76 -27.05 -11.54
C ALA A 198 31.65 -26.58 -10.37
N SER A 199 31.07 -25.91 -9.38
CA SER A 199 31.83 -25.36 -8.24
C SER A 199 31.55 -26.11 -6.92
N VAL A 200 32.60 -26.40 -6.15
CA VAL A 200 32.45 -26.97 -4.81
C VAL A 200 31.70 -25.97 -3.92
N SER A 201 30.75 -26.43 -3.10
CA SER A 201 29.96 -25.57 -2.21
C SER A 201 29.75 -26.22 -0.83
N PRO A 202 29.73 -25.45 0.27
CA PRO A 202 29.40 -25.95 1.61
C PRO A 202 27.89 -26.25 1.79
N LEU A 203 27.06 -25.89 0.81
CA LEU A 203 25.59 -26.03 0.89
C LEU A 203 25.11 -27.48 0.69
N SER A 204 25.78 -28.26 -0.16
CA SER A 204 25.50 -29.68 -0.41
C SER A 204 26.79 -30.46 -0.67
N ASP A 205 26.66 -31.78 -0.65
CA ASP A 205 27.46 -32.78 -1.37
C ASP A 205 27.63 -32.42 -2.86
N HIS A 206 26.52 -32.24 -3.59
CA HIS A 206 26.53 -31.79 -5.00
C HIS A 206 27.23 -30.44 -5.20
N TYR A 207 27.74 -30.23 -6.42
CA TYR A 207 28.40 -29.03 -6.87
C TYR A 207 27.37 -27.97 -7.31
N MET A 208 27.70 -26.70 -7.11
CA MET A 208 26.91 -25.58 -7.60
C MET A 208 27.28 -25.33 -9.07
N LEU A 209 26.41 -25.79 -9.97
CA LEU A 209 26.51 -25.48 -11.40
C LEU A 209 26.16 -24.01 -11.64
N THR A 210 27.02 -23.28 -12.37
CA THR A 210 26.76 -21.91 -12.83
C THR A 210 27.10 -21.77 -14.32
N PHE A 211 26.39 -20.88 -15.03
CA PHE A 211 26.55 -20.61 -16.47
C PHE A 211 25.84 -19.31 -16.86
N THR A 212 26.23 -18.72 -18.00
CA THR A 212 25.63 -17.50 -18.56
C THR A 212 24.75 -17.83 -19.77
N LEU A 213 23.57 -17.20 -19.86
CA LEU A 213 22.68 -17.30 -21.03
C LEU A 213 22.90 -16.12 -22.00
N HIS A 214 23.55 -16.37 -23.12
CA HIS A 214 23.77 -15.36 -24.16
C HIS A 214 22.45 -15.02 -24.90
N ARG A 215 22.29 -13.73 -25.26
CA ARG A 215 21.09 -13.11 -25.86
C ARG A 215 19.80 -13.12 -25.01
N ALA A 216 19.79 -13.65 -23.78
CA ALA A 216 18.55 -13.87 -23.04
C ALA A 216 17.83 -12.59 -22.56
N PHE A 217 18.51 -11.62 -21.93
CA PHE A 217 17.81 -10.55 -21.20
C PHE A 217 18.15 -9.14 -21.72
N LYS A 218 17.12 -8.44 -22.21
CA LYS A 218 17.12 -6.98 -22.45
C LYS A 218 16.08 -6.27 -21.60
N ASP A 219 14.86 -6.81 -21.58
CA ASP A 219 13.81 -6.45 -20.63
C ASP A 219 14.09 -7.06 -19.24
N THR A 220 15.15 -6.54 -18.61
CA THR A 220 14.94 -6.15 -17.21
C THR A 220 13.71 -5.23 -17.20
N ILE A 221 12.79 -5.42 -16.24
CA ILE A 221 11.90 -4.33 -15.82
C ILE A 221 12.86 -3.17 -15.51
N PRO A 222 12.89 -2.10 -16.33
CA PRO A 222 14.03 -1.21 -16.39
C PRO A 222 14.27 -0.69 -14.99
N SER A 223 15.42 -1.06 -14.41
CA SER A 223 15.65 -1.14 -12.96
C SER A 223 15.67 0.26 -12.35
N ALA A 224 14.45 0.79 -12.14
CA ALA A 224 14.06 2.16 -12.53
C ALA A 224 15.24 3.12 -12.48
N PRO A 225 15.83 3.53 -13.62
CA PRO A 225 17.27 3.59 -13.86
C PRO A 225 18.08 4.10 -12.66
N PRO A 226 18.96 3.25 -12.09
CA PRO A 226 19.25 3.03 -10.66
C PRO A 226 18.76 4.15 -9.71
N SER A 227 17.45 4.15 -9.47
CA SER A 227 16.58 5.36 -9.40
C SER A 227 17.27 6.69 -9.12
N ALA A 228 17.98 7.17 -10.15
CA ALA A 228 18.90 8.32 -10.19
C ALA A 228 19.26 8.81 -8.79
N PRO A 229 20.22 8.14 -8.13
CA PRO A 229 20.13 7.65 -6.75
C PRO A 229 19.49 8.69 -5.82
N LYS A 230 18.20 8.48 -5.51
CA LYS A 230 17.28 9.47 -4.93
C LYS A 230 17.94 10.40 -3.91
N THR A 231 18.40 11.55 -4.40
CA THR A 231 19.17 12.53 -3.62
C THR A 231 18.22 13.39 -2.80
N PHE A 232 17.98 12.97 -1.57
CA PHE A 232 17.18 13.70 -0.59
C PHE A 232 17.98 14.89 -0.03
N TYR A 233 17.30 15.98 0.30
CA TYR A 233 17.92 17.07 1.04
C TYR A 233 18.18 16.62 2.48
N SER A 234 19.43 16.77 2.92
CA SER A 234 19.83 16.52 4.30
C SER A 234 19.46 17.74 5.13
N TRP A 235 18.16 17.91 5.43
CA TRP A 235 17.61 19.13 6.05
C TRP A 235 18.30 19.51 7.38
N GLY A 236 18.66 18.53 8.21
CA GLY A 236 19.44 18.73 9.45
C GLY A 236 20.91 19.13 9.24
N LYS A 237 21.38 19.22 7.99
CA LYS A 237 22.70 19.76 7.59
C LYS A 237 22.58 21.04 6.75
N CYS A 238 21.38 21.65 6.66
CA CYS A 238 21.19 22.86 5.88
C CYS A 238 21.72 24.10 6.63
N LYS A 239 22.41 24.98 5.91
CA LYS A 239 22.93 26.25 6.46
C LYS A 239 21.80 27.29 6.49
N TRP A 240 20.93 27.20 7.49
CA TRP A 240 19.66 27.95 7.53
C TRP A 240 19.82 29.48 7.52
N ASP A 241 20.87 30.03 8.09
CA ASP A 241 21.11 31.49 8.10
C ASP A 241 21.48 32.01 6.71
N LEU A 242 22.28 31.25 5.97
CA LEU A 242 22.61 31.53 4.57
C LEU A 242 21.38 31.35 3.68
N PHE A 243 20.57 30.31 3.92
CA PHE A 243 19.28 30.12 3.27
C PHE A 243 18.37 31.33 3.48
N ILE A 244 18.23 31.83 4.72
CA ILE A 244 17.42 33.00 5.05
C ILE A 244 17.94 34.26 4.32
N LYS A 245 19.25 34.51 4.34
CA LYS A 245 19.86 35.68 3.70
C LYS A 245 19.69 35.67 2.17
N ASP A 246 19.94 34.53 1.53
CA ASP A 246 19.78 34.35 0.08
C ASP A 246 18.32 34.40 -0.37
N PHE A 247 17.40 33.84 0.44
CA PHE A 247 15.97 33.88 0.19
C PHE A 247 15.41 35.30 0.30
N ASP A 248 15.77 36.04 1.35
CA ASP A 248 15.32 37.42 1.53
C ASP A 248 15.90 38.37 0.50
N ALA A 249 17.12 38.15 0.00
CA ALA A 249 17.67 38.90 -1.12
C ALA A 249 16.88 38.66 -2.42
N GLN A 250 16.36 37.45 -2.64
CA GLN A 250 15.58 37.09 -3.83
C GLN A 250 14.08 37.46 -3.77
N LEU A 251 13.54 37.81 -2.60
CA LEU A 251 12.14 38.22 -2.46
C LEU A 251 11.91 39.66 -2.97
N PRO A 252 11.13 39.86 -4.05
CA PRO A 252 10.87 41.18 -4.61
C PRO A 252 9.90 42.01 -3.73
N ALA A 253 9.69 43.27 -4.12
CA ALA A 253 8.54 44.03 -3.66
C ALA A 253 7.22 43.32 -4.03
N TYR A 254 6.21 43.43 -3.18
CA TYR A 254 4.94 42.73 -3.38
C TYR A 254 3.96 43.53 -4.26
N ASP A 255 3.81 43.12 -5.52
CA ASP A 255 2.81 43.65 -6.45
C ASP A 255 1.44 42.97 -6.25
N TYR A 256 0.48 43.74 -5.75
CA TYR A 256 -0.91 43.29 -5.55
C TYR A 256 -1.68 43.06 -6.86
N LYS A 257 -1.23 43.60 -8.01
CA LYS A 257 -1.87 43.40 -9.31
C LYS A 257 -1.50 42.06 -9.96
N LYS A 258 -0.43 41.38 -9.48
CA LYS A 258 0.16 40.19 -10.12
C LYS A 258 0.34 39.00 -9.15
N GLN A 259 -0.70 38.66 -8.40
CA GLN A 259 -0.70 37.59 -7.39
C GLN A 259 -0.01 36.26 -7.80
N SER A 260 -0.31 35.71 -8.98
CA SER A 260 0.33 34.47 -9.46
C SER A 260 1.83 34.66 -9.75
N THR A 261 2.26 35.85 -10.16
CA THR A 261 3.69 36.20 -10.28
C THR A 261 4.36 36.31 -8.91
N GLY A 262 3.66 36.87 -7.91
CA GLY A 262 4.11 36.89 -6.52
C GLY A 262 4.36 35.48 -5.96
N ILE A 263 3.40 34.56 -6.13
CA ILE A 263 3.58 33.15 -5.73
C ILE A 263 4.74 32.50 -6.48
N LYS A 264 4.87 32.69 -7.80
CA LYS A 264 6.01 32.16 -8.59
C LYS A 264 7.35 32.71 -8.11
N ALA A 265 7.44 33.98 -7.73
CA ALA A 265 8.65 34.59 -7.21
C ALA A 265 9.02 34.01 -5.83
N PHE A 266 8.04 33.89 -4.94
CA PHE A 266 8.20 33.27 -3.62
C PHE A 266 8.68 31.82 -3.72
N THR A 267 8.04 30.99 -4.56
CA THR A 267 8.48 29.60 -4.73
C THR A 267 9.85 29.52 -5.41
N ARG A 268 10.13 30.34 -6.44
CA ARG A 268 11.45 30.39 -7.09
C ARG A 268 12.55 30.74 -6.09
N ALA A 269 12.38 31.78 -5.28
CA ALA A 269 13.36 32.19 -4.27
C ALA A 269 13.65 31.03 -3.30
N LEU A 270 12.60 30.45 -2.71
CA LEU A 270 12.70 29.34 -1.77
C LEU A 270 13.41 28.11 -2.38
N ILE A 271 13.12 27.79 -3.64
CA ILE A 271 13.75 26.69 -4.39
C ILE A 271 15.23 26.96 -4.67
N THR A 272 15.58 28.17 -5.12
CA THR A 272 16.98 28.56 -5.35
C THR A 272 17.79 28.44 -4.05
N SER A 273 17.25 28.98 -2.94
CA SER A 273 17.97 29.03 -1.67
C SER A 273 18.16 27.65 -1.03
N TYR A 274 17.16 26.76 -1.02
CA TYR A 274 17.42 25.41 -0.49
C TYR A 274 18.33 24.60 -1.42
N ARG A 275 18.30 24.83 -2.74
CA ARG A 275 19.24 24.18 -3.69
C ARG A 275 20.69 24.65 -3.48
N ARG A 276 20.90 25.89 -3.02
CA ARG A 276 22.24 26.45 -2.69
C ARG A 276 22.74 26.03 -1.31
N HIS A 277 21.86 26.01 -0.30
CA HIS A 277 22.29 25.98 1.11
C HIS A 277 21.91 24.71 1.88
N CYS A 278 21.04 23.85 1.33
CA CYS A 278 20.74 22.54 1.90
C CYS A 278 21.47 21.43 1.11
N PRO A 279 22.45 20.72 1.69
CA PRO A 279 23.19 19.68 0.99
C PRO A 279 22.29 18.48 0.67
N ARG A 280 22.57 17.79 -0.44
CA ARG A 280 21.85 16.60 -0.86
C ARG A 280 22.68 15.35 -0.54
N GLY A 281 22.00 14.26 -0.21
CA GLY A 281 22.65 12.99 0.14
C GLY A 281 21.77 11.79 -0.16
N MET A 282 22.40 10.62 -0.16
CA MET A 282 21.71 9.33 -0.22
C MET A 282 21.43 8.85 1.21
N HIS A 283 20.31 8.16 1.44
CA HIS A 283 20.20 7.34 2.64
C HIS A 283 21.26 6.23 2.55
N LYS A 284 22.10 6.06 3.58
CA LYS A 284 22.88 4.83 3.72
C LYS A 284 21.91 3.64 3.77
N ASP A 285 22.26 2.56 3.09
CA ASP A 285 21.42 1.39 2.90
C ASP A 285 21.07 0.65 4.22
N GLY A 286 20.41 -0.51 4.06
CA GLY A 286 20.28 -1.46 5.16
C GLY A 286 21.65 -1.91 5.71
N PRO A 287 21.69 -2.52 6.90
CA PRO A 287 22.82 -3.39 7.23
C PRO A 287 23.01 -4.41 6.09
N ARG A 288 24.24 -4.62 5.64
CA ARG A 288 24.56 -5.68 4.68
C ARG A 288 24.46 -7.03 5.39
N LEU A 289 23.90 -8.03 4.72
CA LEU A 289 23.77 -9.39 5.27
C LEU A 289 25.07 -10.18 5.07
N TRP A 290 25.62 -10.11 3.86
CA TRP A 290 27.01 -10.47 3.58
C TRP A 290 27.91 -9.28 3.91
N ASP A 291 28.75 -9.47 4.91
CA ASP A 291 29.90 -8.61 5.22
C ASP A 291 31.20 -9.43 5.14
N ASP A 292 32.33 -8.75 5.28
CA ASP A 292 33.65 -9.31 4.97
C ASP A 292 33.96 -10.55 5.83
N THR A 293 33.48 -10.58 7.09
CA THR A 293 33.58 -11.74 7.98
C THR A 293 32.78 -12.94 7.48
N LEU A 294 31.58 -12.73 6.93
CA LEU A 294 30.74 -13.82 6.42
C LEU A 294 31.24 -14.34 5.07
N MET A 295 31.74 -13.46 4.21
CA MET A 295 32.36 -13.83 2.92
C MET A 295 33.61 -14.71 3.13
N GLU A 296 34.48 -14.33 4.06
CA GLU A 296 35.69 -15.11 4.37
C GLU A 296 35.35 -16.47 5.00
N ALA A 297 34.32 -16.53 5.86
CA ALA A 297 33.85 -17.80 6.42
C ALA A 297 33.25 -18.75 5.35
N GLU A 298 32.56 -18.20 4.33
CA GLU A 298 32.06 -18.98 3.18
C GLU A 298 33.22 -19.55 2.35
N ARG A 299 34.25 -18.73 2.08
CA ARG A 299 35.46 -19.15 1.36
C ARG A 299 36.20 -20.27 2.10
N ILE A 300 36.50 -20.10 3.39
CA ILE A 300 37.21 -21.10 4.21
C ILE A 300 36.46 -22.44 4.24
N ALA A 301 35.12 -22.42 4.35
CA ALA A 301 34.28 -23.63 4.32
C ALA A 301 34.16 -24.28 2.93
N THR A 302 34.47 -23.54 1.86
CA THR A 302 34.52 -24.06 0.48
C THR A 302 35.87 -24.72 0.22
N ASP A 303 36.96 -24.02 0.56
CA ASP A 303 38.33 -24.49 0.34
C ASP A 303 38.64 -25.78 1.13
N SER A 304 38.08 -25.92 2.34
CA SER A 304 38.23 -27.14 3.16
C SER A 304 37.48 -28.34 2.55
N LYS A 305 36.27 -28.14 2.01
CA LYS A 305 35.54 -29.18 1.27
C LYS A 305 36.32 -29.60 0.01
N ALA A 306 36.92 -28.64 -0.72
CA ALA A 306 37.75 -28.95 -1.87
C ALA A 306 38.98 -29.80 -1.50
N ARG A 307 39.69 -29.45 -0.41
CA ARG A 307 40.79 -30.27 0.14
C ARG A 307 40.34 -31.68 0.55
N TYR A 308 39.17 -31.82 1.14
CA TYR A 308 38.59 -33.12 1.50
C TYR A 308 38.29 -33.96 0.26
N LEU A 309 37.60 -33.43 -0.76
CA LEU A 309 37.24 -34.19 -1.97
C LEU A 309 38.45 -34.60 -2.82
N GLN A 310 39.59 -33.89 -2.71
CA GLN A 310 40.86 -34.29 -3.30
C GLN A 310 41.53 -35.47 -2.57
N LEU A 311 41.51 -35.45 -1.23
CA LEU A 311 42.07 -36.53 -0.40
C LEU A 311 41.24 -36.67 0.90
N PRO A 312 40.26 -37.60 0.94
CA PRO A 312 39.44 -37.84 2.13
C PRO A 312 40.21 -38.53 3.26
N THR A 313 40.89 -37.74 4.11
CA THR A 313 41.42 -38.20 5.41
C THR A 313 40.49 -37.81 6.55
N PRO A 314 40.51 -38.51 7.70
CA PRO A 314 39.73 -38.14 8.88
C PRO A 314 40.00 -36.68 9.33
N ASP A 315 41.24 -36.21 9.25
CA ASP A 315 41.61 -34.84 9.63
C ASP A 315 40.98 -33.79 8.70
N ARG A 316 41.00 -34.05 7.38
CA ARG A 316 40.38 -33.18 6.37
C ARG A 316 38.86 -33.22 6.46
N GLU A 317 38.27 -34.34 6.84
CA GLU A 317 36.84 -34.39 7.13
C GLU A 317 36.49 -33.57 8.37
N ALA A 318 37.26 -33.71 9.46
CA ALA A 318 37.09 -32.91 10.66
C ALA A 318 37.35 -31.40 10.41
N GLU A 319 38.26 -31.03 9.52
CA GLU A 319 38.45 -29.66 9.05
C GLU A 319 37.22 -29.13 8.29
N MET A 320 36.73 -29.88 7.29
CA MET A 320 35.52 -29.56 6.52
C MET A 320 34.30 -29.42 7.43
N GLN A 321 34.06 -30.39 8.33
CA GLN A 321 32.91 -30.36 9.24
C GLN A 321 32.97 -29.16 10.20
N ARG A 322 34.14 -28.83 10.76
CA ARG A 322 34.32 -27.65 11.64
C ARG A 322 34.07 -26.33 10.89
N THR A 323 34.75 -26.13 9.76
CA THR A 323 34.66 -24.88 8.97
C THR A 323 33.25 -24.65 8.41
N ARG A 324 32.60 -25.70 7.86
CA ARG A 324 31.18 -25.66 7.44
C ARG A 324 30.25 -25.30 8.60
N SER A 325 30.48 -25.83 9.79
CA SER A 325 29.68 -25.53 10.98
C SER A 325 29.87 -24.08 11.45
N GLN A 326 31.10 -23.57 11.43
CA GLN A 326 31.43 -22.18 11.76
C GLN A 326 30.75 -21.18 10.81
N PHE A 327 30.79 -21.42 9.49
CA PHE A 327 30.08 -20.62 8.49
C PHE A 327 28.56 -20.58 8.77
N PHE A 328 27.92 -21.74 8.96
CA PHE A 328 26.49 -21.77 9.24
C PHE A 328 26.10 -21.18 10.60
N LEU A 329 27.00 -21.20 11.60
CA LEU A 329 26.79 -20.53 12.89
C LEU A 329 26.78 -19.00 12.71
N LEU A 330 27.81 -18.45 12.05
CA LEU A 330 27.92 -17.02 11.75
C LEU A 330 26.73 -16.54 10.91
N LEU A 331 26.34 -17.28 9.86
CA LEU A 331 25.19 -16.98 9.02
C LEU A 331 23.88 -16.93 9.82
N ARG A 332 23.64 -17.89 10.74
CA ARG A 332 22.46 -17.87 11.63
C ARG A 332 22.48 -16.68 12.58
N GLU A 333 23.65 -16.35 13.16
CA GLU A 333 23.81 -15.19 14.04
C GLU A 333 23.51 -13.89 13.29
N ARG A 334 24.01 -13.72 12.05
CA ARG A 334 23.73 -12.56 11.22
C ARG A 334 22.26 -12.51 10.77
N LEU A 335 21.64 -13.62 10.37
CA LEU A 335 20.21 -13.67 10.03
C LEU A 335 19.32 -13.23 11.22
N ARG A 336 19.67 -13.63 12.44
CA ARG A 336 18.99 -13.21 13.68
C ARG A 336 19.24 -11.74 14.00
N ASN A 337 20.50 -11.31 13.98
CA ASN A 337 20.91 -10.01 14.55
C ASN A 337 20.86 -8.82 13.58
N THR A 338 20.89 -9.04 12.26
CA THR A 338 20.84 -7.98 11.22
C THR A 338 19.66 -7.01 11.42
N TYR A 339 18.48 -7.52 11.78
CA TYR A 339 17.31 -6.69 12.02
C TYR A 339 17.18 -6.25 13.48
N LEU A 340 17.45 -7.14 14.44
CA LEU A 340 17.34 -6.84 15.88
C LEU A 340 18.25 -5.66 16.29
N ARG A 341 19.52 -5.64 15.88
CA ARG A 341 20.49 -4.56 16.19
C ARG A 341 20.12 -3.19 15.61
N ARG A 342 19.14 -3.11 14.70
CA ARG A 342 18.60 -1.86 14.13
C ARG A 342 17.21 -1.52 14.67
N ILE A 343 16.41 -2.53 15.06
CA ILE A 343 15.13 -2.34 15.77
C ILE A 343 15.38 -1.86 17.21
N SER A 344 16.38 -2.38 17.92
CA SER A 344 16.75 -1.90 19.26
C SER A 344 17.32 -0.47 19.29
N LYS A 345 17.56 0.14 18.12
CA LYS A 345 17.99 1.54 17.94
C LYS A 345 16.88 2.43 17.36
N LEU A 346 15.63 1.96 17.34
CA LEU A 346 14.48 2.69 16.83
C LEU A 346 13.46 2.92 17.94
N ASN A 347 13.24 4.18 18.30
CA ASN A 347 12.25 4.56 19.30
C ASN A 347 10.83 4.15 18.83
N PRO A 348 10.05 3.38 19.60
CA PRO A 348 8.74 2.88 19.16
C PRO A 348 7.73 3.98 18.77
N GLY A 349 7.84 5.16 19.39
CA GLY A 349 7.00 6.33 19.07
C GLY A 349 7.38 7.08 17.79
N GLU A 350 8.52 6.78 17.16
CA GLU A 350 8.96 7.51 15.96
C GLU A 350 8.31 6.97 14.67
N PRO A 351 7.78 7.85 13.79
CA PRO A 351 7.30 7.44 12.46
C PRO A 351 8.35 6.72 11.60
N LEU A 352 9.65 6.93 11.87
CA LEU A 352 10.75 6.21 11.22
C LEU A 352 10.81 4.73 11.61
N ALA A 353 10.51 4.39 12.87
CA ALA A 353 10.46 3.00 13.34
C ALA A 353 9.34 2.23 12.62
N TRP A 354 8.12 2.78 12.62
CA TRP A 354 6.98 2.18 11.92
C TRP A 354 7.21 2.10 10.41
N LYS A 355 7.85 3.11 9.80
CA LYS A 355 8.22 3.11 8.37
C LYS A 355 9.27 2.04 8.03
N TYR A 356 10.21 1.75 8.93
CA TYR A 356 11.19 0.67 8.76
C TYR A 356 10.52 -0.71 8.82
N ILE A 357 9.68 -0.95 9.82
CA ILE A 357 8.97 -2.22 10.03
C ILE A 357 7.95 -2.48 8.89
N SER A 358 7.07 -1.51 8.61
CA SER A 358 6.08 -1.65 7.53
C SER A 358 6.69 -1.67 6.13
N GLY A 359 7.87 -1.06 5.94
CA GLY A 359 8.65 -1.12 4.71
C GLY A 359 9.31 -2.48 4.44
N ARG A 360 9.47 -3.33 5.47
CA ARG A 360 9.98 -4.70 5.33
C ARG A 360 8.88 -5.77 5.29
N LYS A 361 7.71 -5.53 5.93
CA LYS A 361 6.52 -6.40 5.76
C LYS A 361 5.89 -6.33 4.36
N LYS A 362 6.16 -5.27 3.58
CA LYS A 362 5.72 -5.16 2.19
C LYS A 362 6.79 -5.68 1.25
N ALA A 363 6.41 -6.62 0.39
CA ALA A 363 7.18 -6.87 -0.83
C ALA A 363 7.33 -5.57 -1.63
N SER A 364 8.48 -5.41 -2.28
CA SER A 364 8.79 -4.34 -3.22
C SER A 364 7.91 -4.46 -4.48
N LEU A 365 6.66 -3.99 -4.38
CA LEU A 365 5.75 -3.91 -5.52
C LEU A 365 6.41 -3.07 -6.63
N PRO A 366 6.54 -3.58 -7.87
CA PRO A 366 7.22 -2.87 -8.93
C PRO A 366 6.49 -1.54 -9.20
N PRO A 367 7.22 -0.43 -9.43
CA PRO A 367 6.59 0.81 -9.84
C PRO A 367 5.87 0.58 -11.17
N PRO A 368 4.73 1.26 -11.44
CA PRO A 368 4.09 1.18 -12.75
C PRO A 368 5.10 1.57 -13.84
N THR A 369 5.46 0.60 -14.67
CA THR A 369 6.18 0.78 -15.94
C THR A 369 5.21 0.47 -17.08
N SER A 370 5.56 0.86 -18.30
CA SER A 370 4.63 0.68 -19.42
C SER A 370 4.58 -0.75 -19.94
N LEU A 371 5.66 -1.52 -19.77
CA LEU A 371 5.74 -2.94 -20.14
C LEU A 371 4.86 -3.83 -19.24
N LEU A 372 4.65 -3.43 -17.98
CA LEU A 372 3.72 -4.10 -17.07
C LEU A 372 2.27 -3.73 -17.40
N LEU A 373 1.99 -2.46 -17.67
CA LEU A 373 0.62 -1.96 -17.82
C LEU A 373 -0.01 -2.34 -19.17
N GLY A 374 -1.23 -2.87 -19.11
CA GLY A 374 -2.11 -3.10 -20.27
C GLY A 374 -3.59 -2.84 -19.98
N ASP A 375 -4.38 -2.85 -21.06
CA ASP A 375 -5.84 -2.65 -21.04
C ASP A 375 -6.64 -3.96 -21.23
N GLY A 376 -5.97 -5.11 -21.10
CA GLY A 376 -6.55 -6.45 -21.32
C GLY A 376 -6.40 -6.94 -22.76
N GLN A 377 -6.11 -6.06 -23.72
CA GLN A 377 -5.82 -6.44 -25.12
C GLN A 377 -4.41 -6.03 -25.56
N HIS A 378 -3.87 -4.92 -25.04
CA HIS A 378 -2.57 -4.38 -25.44
C HIS A 378 -1.72 -3.96 -24.24
N THR A 379 -0.39 -4.12 -24.36
CA THR A 379 0.60 -3.58 -23.41
C THR A 379 1.22 -2.28 -23.93
N TYR A 380 1.58 -1.35 -23.05
CA TYR A 380 2.05 -0.04 -23.47
C TYR A 380 3.56 -0.01 -23.77
N LYS A 381 3.92 0.05 -25.06
CA LYS A 381 5.33 0.13 -25.48
C LYS A 381 6.13 1.36 -24.98
N THR A 382 5.52 2.38 -24.35
CA THR A 382 6.28 3.50 -23.72
C THR A 382 5.62 4.10 -22.47
N ALA A 383 6.45 4.60 -21.54
CA ALA A 383 6.02 5.26 -20.30
C ALA A 383 5.07 6.46 -20.51
N ARG A 384 5.19 7.20 -21.63
CA ARG A 384 4.25 8.29 -21.96
C ARG A 384 2.89 7.75 -22.40
N ARG A 385 2.83 6.64 -23.16
CA ARG A 385 1.56 5.99 -23.54
C ARG A 385 0.85 5.44 -22.31
N ALA A 386 1.54 4.72 -21.43
CA ALA A 386 0.99 4.24 -20.16
C ALA A 386 0.52 5.38 -19.24
N ALA A 387 1.30 6.46 -19.13
CA ALA A 387 0.89 7.65 -18.38
C ALA A 387 -0.39 8.27 -18.97
N ASN A 388 -0.52 8.34 -20.30
CA ASN A 388 -1.73 8.83 -20.96
C ASN A 388 -2.94 7.90 -20.79
N ALA A 389 -2.74 6.58 -20.74
CA ALA A 389 -3.82 5.61 -20.49
C ALA A 389 -4.38 5.76 -19.05
N LEU A 390 -3.51 5.75 -18.04
CA LEU A 390 -3.90 6.02 -16.65
C LEU A 390 -4.59 7.40 -16.50
N ASN A 391 -4.05 8.43 -17.16
CA ASN A 391 -4.63 9.78 -17.16
C ASN A 391 -6.02 9.86 -17.83
N ARG A 392 -6.39 8.91 -18.70
CA ARG A 392 -7.76 8.76 -19.25
C ARG A 392 -8.70 8.08 -18.26
N ILE A 393 -8.24 7.08 -17.52
CA ILE A 393 -9.05 6.31 -16.54
C ILE A 393 -9.30 7.08 -15.23
N PHE A 394 -8.34 7.92 -14.83
CA PHE A 394 -8.47 8.84 -13.71
C PHE A 394 -9.26 10.11 -14.06
N PHE A 395 -9.14 10.61 -15.30
CA PHE A 395 -9.89 11.78 -15.78
C PHE A 395 -10.60 11.47 -17.11
N PRO A 396 -11.72 10.71 -17.08
CA PRO A 396 -12.51 10.43 -18.27
C PRO A 396 -13.10 11.72 -18.85
N LEU A 397 -13.35 11.71 -20.16
CA LEU A 397 -14.08 12.77 -20.84
C LEU A 397 -15.54 12.32 -20.93
N HIS A 398 -16.44 13.01 -20.23
CA HIS A 398 -17.88 12.76 -20.37
C HIS A 398 -18.40 13.46 -21.63
N PRO A 399 -19.23 12.81 -22.48
CA PRO A 399 -19.79 13.44 -23.68
C PRO A 399 -20.61 14.70 -23.34
N SER A 400 -21.37 14.62 -22.26
CA SER A 400 -22.08 15.74 -21.63
C SER A 400 -21.15 16.53 -20.70
N HIS A 401 -20.46 17.56 -21.24
CA HIS A 401 -20.37 18.94 -20.70
C HIS A 401 -19.17 19.72 -21.24
N LYS A 402 -19.43 20.92 -21.77
CA LYS A 402 -18.42 21.99 -21.87
C LYS A 402 -17.99 22.41 -20.45
N ALA A 403 -16.70 22.72 -20.25
CA ALA A 403 -16.16 23.09 -18.93
C ALA A 403 -16.94 24.27 -18.31
N VAL A 404 -17.27 24.17 -17.02
CA VAL A 404 -18.16 25.11 -16.32
C VAL A 404 -17.55 26.52 -16.25
N ARG A 405 -17.96 27.39 -17.17
CA ARG A 405 -17.86 28.84 -17.02
C ARG A 405 -19.02 29.30 -16.16
N PHE A 406 -18.74 29.72 -14.92
CA PHE A 406 -19.72 30.40 -14.08
C PHE A 406 -20.02 31.79 -14.65
N SER A 407 -21.09 31.90 -15.43
CA SER A 407 -21.65 33.19 -15.86
C SER A 407 -22.17 33.98 -14.65
N LYS A 408 -22.15 35.31 -14.76
CA LYS A 408 -22.82 36.19 -13.78
C LYS A 408 -24.33 36.16 -14.03
N GLY A 409 -25.12 36.00 -12.98
CA GLY A 409 -26.58 36.10 -13.01
C GLY A 409 -27.29 34.76 -13.21
N ILE A 410 -28.10 34.39 -12.22
CA ILE A 410 -29.18 33.41 -12.34
C ILE A 410 -30.43 34.13 -11.81
N LYS A 411 -31.47 34.28 -12.64
CA LYS A 411 -32.77 34.75 -12.17
C LYS A 411 -33.41 33.66 -11.31
N ARG A 412 -34.07 34.03 -10.21
CA ARG A 412 -34.91 33.10 -9.43
C ARG A 412 -36.14 32.73 -10.26
N GLN A 413 -36.47 31.43 -10.28
CA GLN A 413 -37.81 30.89 -10.52
C GLN A 413 -38.07 29.78 -9.50
N ASN A 414 -39.34 29.37 -9.36
CA ASN A 414 -39.87 28.86 -8.10
C ASN A 414 -39.43 27.44 -7.69
N PRO A 415 -39.43 27.14 -6.38
CA PRO A 415 -39.20 25.80 -5.86
C PRO A 415 -40.50 24.97 -5.83
N SER A 416 -40.41 23.70 -6.21
CA SER A 416 -41.50 22.72 -6.02
C SER A 416 -40.94 21.31 -5.84
N LEU A 417 -40.22 21.07 -4.74
CA LEU A 417 -39.97 19.77 -4.10
C LEU A 417 -39.33 20.03 -2.73
N GLY A 418 -39.83 19.37 -1.68
CA GLY A 418 -39.52 19.72 -0.29
C GLY A 418 -38.16 19.26 0.20
N ILE A 419 -37.13 20.10 0.08
CA ILE A 419 -35.88 19.95 0.84
C ILE A 419 -35.96 20.85 2.07
N VAL A 420 -36.04 20.25 3.26
CA VAL A 420 -35.99 20.97 4.54
C VAL A 420 -34.57 21.51 4.76
N SER A 421 -34.31 22.75 4.33
CA SER A 421 -32.97 23.32 4.25
C SER A 421 -32.50 24.02 5.54
N SER A 422 -33.20 23.84 6.65
CA SER A 422 -32.99 24.60 7.91
C SER A 422 -31.92 24.04 8.84
N SER A 423 -31.50 22.77 8.68
CA SER A 423 -30.68 22.05 9.67
C SER A 423 -29.15 22.11 9.48
N LEU A 424 -28.64 22.77 8.43
CA LEU A 424 -27.19 22.80 8.15
C LEU A 424 -26.36 23.61 9.16
N PHE A 425 -26.99 24.50 9.95
CA PHE A 425 -26.32 25.37 10.93
C PHE A 425 -27.21 25.57 12.16
N GLY A 426 -26.87 24.91 13.28
CA GLY A 426 -27.49 25.19 14.57
C GLY A 426 -26.89 26.45 15.21
N GLN A 427 -27.72 27.27 15.86
CA GLN A 427 -27.24 28.32 16.77
C GLN A 427 -26.76 27.69 18.08
N GLN A 428 -25.63 28.17 18.61
CA GLN A 428 -25.23 27.84 19.98
C GLN A 428 -26.01 28.73 20.96
N ASN A 429 -27.09 28.18 21.54
CA ASN A 429 -27.66 28.73 22.77
C ASN A 429 -26.95 28.07 23.95
N ASN A 430 -26.13 28.85 24.67
CA ASN A 430 -25.61 28.41 25.96
C ASN A 430 -26.74 28.51 27.00
N ASN A 431 -27.06 27.39 27.65
CA ASN A 431 -27.79 27.33 28.93
C ASN A 431 -27.58 25.92 29.51
N GLU A 432 -26.47 25.71 30.22
CA GLU A 432 -26.31 24.53 31.07
C GLU A 432 -26.93 24.84 32.43
N SER A 433 -28.08 24.23 32.70
CA SER A 433 -28.77 24.34 34.00
C SER A 433 -27.94 23.66 35.08
N ALA A 434 -27.55 24.40 36.13
CA ALA A 434 -26.84 23.83 37.26
C ALA A 434 -27.71 22.80 38.01
N ALA A 435 -27.17 21.61 38.22
CA ALA A 435 -27.73 20.58 39.09
C ALA A 435 -26.68 20.18 40.14
N SER A 436 -26.92 20.56 41.39
CA SER A 436 -26.02 20.32 42.52
C SER A 436 -26.00 18.84 42.93
N PHE A 437 -24.81 18.25 43.05
CA PHE A 437 -24.63 16.99 43.78
C PHE A 437 -24.18 17.26 45.21
N THR A 438 -25.01 16.88 46.18
CA THR A 438 -24.75 17.00 47.62
C THR A 438 -23.81 15.92 48.12
N SER A 439 -22.94 16.27 49.07
CA SER A 439 -22.07 15.35 49.80
C SER A 439 -22.84 14.42 50.73
N PHE A 440 -22.38 13.17 50.84
CA PHE A 440 -22.58 12.31 52.02
C PHE A 440 -21.28 11.52 52.30
N SER A 441 -21.06 11.11 53.56
CA SER A 441 -19.72 10.79 54.07
C SER A 441 -19.69 9.65 55.11
N SER A 442 -18.58 8.87 55.12
CA SER A 442 -18.22 7.82 56.11
C SER A 442 -19.17 6.60 56.16
N THR A 443 -18.84 5.41 56.68
CA THR A 443 -17.72 4.80 57.44
C THR A 443 -17.41 3.38 56.89
N SER A 444 -16.36 2.61 57.22
CA SER A 444 -15.01 2.81 57.83
C SER A 444 -14.12 1.57 57.50
N SER A 445 -13.26 1.09 58.43
CA SER A 445 -12.40 -0.13 58.40
C SER A 445 -11.47 -0.33 57.19
N SER A 446 -10.12 -0.21 57.29
CA SER A 446 -9.13 -0.98 58.08
C SER A 446 -9.00 -2.46 57.68
N SER A 447 -7.81 -3.04 57.43
CA SER A 447 -6.46 -2.63 57.89
C SER A 447 -5.32 -2.86 56.88
N GLU A 448 -4.32 -1.99 56.99
CA GLU A 448 -2.90 -2.13 56.54
C GLU A 448 -2.15 -3.22 57.36
N PRO A 449 -0.82 -3.50 57.19
CA PRO A 449 0.19 -3.01 56.23
C PRO A 449 0.96 -4.21 55.57
N GLN A 450 2.26 -4.29 55.20
CA GLN A 450 3.45 -3.40 55.24
C GLN A 450 4.56 -3.88 54.24
N ASN A 451 5.38 -2.94 53.72
CA ASN A 451 6.86 -2.86 53.50
C ASN A 451 7.73 -4.13 53.23
N ASN A 452 8.91 -4.07 52.58
CA ASN A 452 9.67 -2.98 51.94
C ASN A 452 10.72 -3.51 50.93
N TYR A 453 11.22 -2.66 50.03
CA TYR A 453 12.67 -2.31 49.83
C TYR A 453 12.95 -1.64 48.46
N GLU A 454 13.12 -0.31 48.49
CA GLU A 454 14.31 0.47 48.07
C GLU A 454 15.32 -0.07 47.02
N SER A 455 16.00 0.75 46.18
CA SER A 455 15.97 2.21 45.95
C SER A 455 16.78 2.58 44.67
N ALA A 456 16.89 3.90 44.39
CA ALA A 456 17.86 4.60 43.54
C ALA A 456 17.70 4.54 41.99
N ALA A 457 17.91 5.63 41.23
CA ALA A 457 17.99 7.06 41.59
C ALA A 457 17.87 7.99 40.35
N THR A 458 17.46 9.25 40.58
CA THR A 458 17.71 10.47 39.76
C THR A 458 17.19 10.54 38.31
N SER A 459 16.77 11.70 37.78
CA SER A 459 16.51 13.03 38.39
C SER A 459 15.54 13.83 37.52
N ASN A 460 14.83 14.79 38.13
CA ASN A 460 13.90 15.72 37.49
C ASN A 460 14.23 17.16 37.93
N SER A 461 13.98 18.15 37.08
CA SER A 461 14.00 19.56 37.46
C SER A 461 12.78 20.30 36.90
N VAL A 462 12.36 21.34 37.63
CA VAL A 462 11.01 21.93 37.56
C VAL A 462 11.04 23.30 36.90
N PHE A 463 9.95 23.68 36.22
CA PHE A 463 9.55 25.09 36.13
C PHE A 463 8.05 25.25 36.31
N SER A 464 7.68 26.02 37.33
CA SER A 464 6.30 26.35 37.72
C SER A 464 5.88 27.69 37.11
N PHE A 465 4.57 27.94 37.01
CA PHE A 465 4.01 29.27 36.76
C PHE A 465 2.99 29.63 37.83
N SER A 466 3.15 30.80 38.44
CA SER A 466 2.24 31.35 39.45
C SER A 466 1.15 32.22 38.82
N SER A 467 -0.01 32.26 39.47
CA SER A 467 -1.12 33.19 39.19
C SER A 467 -0.83 34.62 39.65
N ASN A 468 -1.47 35.63 39.04
CA ASN A 468 -1.85 36.85 39.77
C ASN A 468 -2.92 37.72 39.05
N SER A 469 -3.72 38.39 39.89
CA SER A 469 -4.46 39.66 39.71
C SER A 469 -5.40 39.91 38.50
N GLU A 470 -6.66 40.21 38.84
CA GLU A 470 -7.61 41.01 38.04
C GLU A 470 -7.24 42.51 38.03
N PRO A 471 -7.95 43.33 37.24
CA PRO A 471 -8.66 44.45 37.87
C PRO A 471 -10.09 44.71 37.33
N GLN A 472 -10.84 45.54 38.06
CA GLN A 472 -12.27 45.82 37.90
C GLN A 472 -12.65 46.88 36.83
N ASP A 473 -13.93 46.81 36.44
CA ASP A 473 -14.88 47.89 36.08
C ASP A 473 -14.48 49.02 35.10
N ASN A 474 -15.26 49.12 34.00
CA ASN A 474 -16.31 50.15 33.91
C ASN A 474 -17.27 49.87 32.73
N ASN A 475 -18.58 50.03 32.98
CA ASN A 475 -19.62 50.07 31.94
C ASN A 475 -20.08 51.51 31.75
N GLU A 476 -20.17 51.99 30.51
CA GLU A 476 -21.14 53.04 30.18
C GLU A 476 -21.58 53.03 28.70
N ALA A 477 -22.64 53.76 28.39
CA ALA A 477 -23.54 53.46 27.28
C ALA A 477 -23.05 53.93 25.89
N ALA A 478 -23.45 53.18 24.86
CA ALA A 478 -23.36 53.57 23.44
C ALA A 478 -24.61 53.15 22.67
N THR A 479 -25.78 53.67 23.07
CA THR A 479 -27.04 53.51 22.34
C THR A 479 -27.03 54.34 21.03
N THR A 480 -27.90 53.99 20.07
CA THR A 480 -28.16 54.74 18.83
C THR A 480 -26.98 54.99 17.87
N SER A 481 -26.67 53.99 17.04
CA SER A 481 -26.52 54.19 15.58
C SER A 481 -26.71 52.88 14.81
N GLY A 482 -27.90 52.69 14.26
CA GLY A 482 -28.15 51.68 13.23
C GLY A 482 -27.53 52.07 11.87
N LEU A 483 -27.62 51.17 10.88
CA LEU A 483 -27.28 51.40 9.47
C LEU A 483 -25.79 51.44 9.02
N VAL A 484 -24.86 50.74 9.70
CA VAL A 484 -23.64 50.23 8.99
C VAL A 484 -23.24 48.77 9.33
N ALA A 485 -24.07 48.04 10.07
CA ALA A 485 -23.77 46.69 10.57
C ALA A 485 -23.96 45.55 9.52
N HIS A 486 -23.32 45.66 8.36
CA HIS A 486 -23.20 44.58 7.35
C HIS A 486 -21.74 44.28 6.95
N LEU A 487 -20.77 44.90 7.63
CA LEU A 487 -19.35 44.72 7.37
C LEU A 487 -18.76 43.55 8.16
N HIS A 488 -18.46 42.47 7.42
CA HIS A 488 -17.63 41.33 7.83
C HIS A 488 -18.12 40.46 9.00
N SER A 489 -18.74 39.33 8.65
CA SER A 489 -18.61 38.12 9.49
C SER A 489 -17.13 37.83 9.76
N PRO A 490 -16.73 37.46 11.00
CA PRO A 490 -15.31 37.23 11.35
C PRO A 490 -14.66 36.12 10.51
N LEU A 491 -15.46 35.21 9.97
CA LEU A 491 -15.06 34.21 8.97
C LEU A 491 -14.34 34.84 7.77
N ASP A 492 -14.86 35.97 7.27
CA ASP A 492 -14.49 36.58 5.99
C ASP A 492 -13.35 37.61 6.08
N ALA A 493 -12.93 38.00 7.28
CA ALA A 493 -11.83 38.93 7.53
C ALA A 493 -10.50 38.49 6.88
N PRO A 494 -9.48 39.36 6.71
CA PRO A 494 -8.14 38.92 6.31
C PRO A 494 -7.57 37.87 7.27
N PHE A 495 -6.67 37.00 6.81
CA PHE A 495 -5.91 36.11 7.68
C PHE A 495 -4.79 36.86 8.40
N ASN A 496 -4.51 36.48 9.64
CA ASN A 496 -3.44 37.05 10.46
C ASN A 496 -2.16 36.19 10.48
N ARG A 497 -1.09 36.71 11.11
CA ARG A 497 0.21 36.03 11.21
C ARG A 497 0.13 34.72 12.01
N THR A 498 -0.69 34.68 13.05
CA THR A 498 -0.86 33.53 13.95
C THR A 498 -1.52 32.35 13.24
N GLU A 499 -2.54 32.60 12.41
CA GLU A 499 -3.18 31.58 11.56
C GLU A 499 -2.18 30.93 10.58
N LEU A 500 -1.35 31.75 9.93
CA LEU A 500 -0.31 31.26 9.01
C LEU A 500 0.78 30.47 9.74
N LEU A 501 1.23 30.94 10.91
CA LEU A 501 2.19 30.22 11.76
C LEU A 501 1.65 28.85 12.20
N ALA A 502 0.38 28.77 12.62
CA ALA A 502 -0.27 27.52 13.00
C ALA A 502 -0.39 26.55 11.80
N ALA A 503 -0.80 27.04 10.63
CA ALA A 503 -0.91 26.23 9.42
C ALA A 503 0.44 25.64 8.99
N LEU A 504 1.53 26.40 9.12
CA LEU A 504 2.91 25.98 8.84
C LEU A 504 3.45 24.99 9.89
N ARG A 505 3.32 25.29 11.20
CA ARG A 505 3.70 24.37 12.30
C ARG A 505 3.03 22.99 12.16
N ASN A 506 1.79 22.95 11.67
CA ASN A 506 1.04 21.72 11.48
C ASN A 506 1.28 21.03 10.12
N THR A 507 2.25 21.48 9.29
CA THR A 507 2.51 20.90 7.95
C THR A 507 3.56 19.80 8.01
N PRO A 508 3.19 18.51 7.82
CA PRO A 508 4.06 17.39 8.16
C PRO A 508 5.30 17.32 7.27
N TYR A 509 6.39 16.86 7.89
CA TYR A 509 7.69 16.62 7.28
C TYR A 509 7.65 15.44 6.29
N GLY A 510 8.63 15.39 5.38
CA GLY A 510 8.84 14.26 4.46
C GLY A 510 7.76 14.09 3.39
N LYS A 511 6.86 15.06 3.21
CA LYS A 511 5.88 15.04 2.10
C LYS A 511 6.59 15.20 0.76
N ALA A 512 6.18 14.42 -0.24
CA ALA A 512 6.59 14.63 -1.61
C ALA A 512 6.05 15.98 -2.13
N PRO A 513 6.85 16.77 -2.85
CA PRO A 513 6.47 18.11 -3.28
C PRO A 513 5.50 18.07 -4.47
N GLY A 514 4.81 19.19 -4.69
CA GLY A 514 3.90 19.39 -5.82
C GLY A 514 4.62 19.66 -7.16
N PRO A 515 3.87 20.10 -8.20
CA PRO A 515 4.44 20.51 -9.49
C PRO A 515 5.30 21.79 -9.42
N ASP A 516 5.40 22.39 -8.24
CA ASP A 516 6.19 23.55 -7.86
C ASP A 516 7.49 23.18 -7.12
N GLU A 517 7.75 21.89 -6.85
CA GLU A 517 8.94 21.38 -6.14
C GLU A 517 9.17 21.91 -4.70
N VAL A 518 8.24 22.68 -4.13
CA VAL A 518 8.35 23.21 -2.76
C VAL A 518 8.22 22.09 -1.72
N TYR A 519 9.18 22.02 -0.80
CA TYR A 519 9.21 21.10 0.35
C TYR A 519 8.69 21.77 1.64
N SER A 520 8.13 20.96 2.56
CA SER A 520 7.57 21.46 3.83
C SER A 520 8.64 21.96 4.80
N GLU A 521 9.86 21.43 4.70
CA GLU A 521 11.02 21.78 5.50
C GLU A 521 11.48 23.22 5.23
N ALA A 522 11.88 23.52 4.00
CA ALA A 522 12.30 24.88 3.61
C ALA A 522 11.21 25.94 3.87
N LEU A 523 9.93 25.57 3.78
CA LEU A 523 8.81 26.48 4.06
C LEU A 523 8.62 26.79 5.55
N ARG A 524 9.13 25.96 6.47
CA ARG A 524 9.13 26.22 7.92
C ARG A 524 10.25 27.18 8.37
N HIS A 525 11.33 27.29 7.61
CA HIS A 525 12.51 28.11 7.92
C HIS A 525 12.52 29.49 7.20
N ILE A 526 11.38 29.95 6.69
CA ILE A 526 11.28 31.28 6.06
C ILE A 526 11.40 32.43 7.08
N SER A 527 11.97 33.55 6.65
CA SER A 527 12.17 34.75 7.46
C SER A 527 10.87 35.50 7.80
N SER A 528 10.94 36.49 8.70
CA SER A 528 9.86 37.47 8.91
C SER A 528 9.55 38.35 7.68
N LYS A 529 10.42 38.44 6.66
CA LYS A 529 10.09 39.03 5.35
C LYS A 529 9.25 38.04 4.53
N GLY A 530 9.68 36.77 4.46
CA GLY A 530 8.96 35.67 3.82
C GLY A 530 7.55 35.44 4.37
N PHE A 531 7.39 35.39 5.70
CA PHE A 531 6.08 35.28 6.35
C PHE A 531 5.13 36.41 5.91
N ARG A 532 5.60 37.68 5.90
CA ARG A 532 4.81 38.83 5.48
C ARG A 532 4.45 38.77 3.98
N PHE A 533 5.39 38.33 3.14
CA PHE A 533 5.15 38.16 1.69
C PHE A 533 4.10 37.07 1.42
N LEU A 534 4.24 35.89 2.04
CA LEU A 534 3.30 34.79 1.89
C LEU A 534 1.90 35.16 2.42
N LEU A 535 1.82 35.81 3.58
CA LEU A 535 0.53 36.25 4.14
C LEU A 535 -0.20 37.23 3.20
N ARG A 536 0.52 38.17 2.58
CA ARG A 536 -0.04 39.06 1.55
C ARG A 536 -0.58 38.29 0.34
N CYS A 537 0.15 37.27 -0.13
CA CYS A 537 -0.32 36.40 -1.23
C CYS A 537 -1.61 35.64 -0.88
N VAL A 538 -1.67 35.06 0.33
CA VAL A 538 -2.84 34.31 0.82
C VAL A 538 -4.03 35.25 1.02
N ASN A 539 -3.84 36.42 1.65
CA ASN A 539 -4.91 37.40 1.86
C ASN A 539 -5.46 37.96 0.55
N HIS A 540 -4.61 38.23 -0.45
CA HIS A 540 -5.09 38.61 -1.77
C HIS A 540 -5.88 37.48 -2.44
N SER A 541 -5.48 36.21 -2.25
CA SER A 541 -6.28 35.06 -2.71
C SER A 541 -7.65 35.01 -2.05
N TRP A 542 -7.71 35.27 -0.75
CA TRP A 542 -8.93 35.26 0.05
C TRP A 542 -9.92 36.36 -0.35
N THR A 543 -9.50 37.63 -0.32
CA THR A 543 -10.40 38.79 -0.53
C THR A 543 -10.88 38.93 -1.98
N THR A 544 -10.09 38.50 -2.95
CA THR A 544 -10.50 38.45 -4.37
C THR A 544 -11.20 37.14 -4.74
N GLY A 545 -10.98 36.08 -3.96
CA GLY A 545 -11.33 34.71 -4.32
C GLY A 545 -10.50 34.14 -5.49
N THR A 546 -9.43 34.80 -5.92
CA THR A 546 -8.60 34.33 -7.04
C THR A 546 -7.58 33.30 -6.56
N ILE A 547 -7.56 32.14 -7.21
CA ILE A 547 -6.64 31.04 -6.89
C ILE A 547 -5.42 31.13 -7.82
N PRO A 548 -4.18 31.22 -7.29
CA PRO A 548 -2.96 31.18 -8.07
C PRO A 548 -2.94 30.02 -9.09
N ALA A 549 -2.41 30.28 -10.29
CA ALA A 549 -2.30 29.26 -11.34
C ALA A 549 -1.43 28.07 -10.90
N GLU A 550 -0.55 28.28 -9.93
CA GLU A 550 0.34 27.32 -9.29
C GLU A 550 -0.42 26.29 -8.45
N TRP A 551 -1.41 26.73 -7.67
CA TRP A 551 -2.19 25.90 -6.75
C TRP A 551 -3.26 25.04 -7.47
N ARG A 552 -3.61 25.44 -8.70
CA ARG A 552 -4.54 24.71 -9.59
C ARG A 552 -3.88 23.55 -10.37
N ARG A 553 -2.57 23.31 -10.21
CA ARG A 553 -1.84 22.21 -10.87
C ARG A 553 -1.59 21.04 -9.91
N ALA A 554 -1.73 19.81 -10.41
CA ALA A 554 -1.35 18.58 -9.69
C ALA A 554 -0.48 17.66 -10.57
N THR A 555 0.39 16.86 -9.92
CA THR A 555 0.99 15.67 -10.55
C THR A 555 0.40 14.43 -9.88
N ILE A 556 -0.22 13.55 -10.67
CA ILE A 556 -0.79 12.30 -10.18
C ILE A 556 0.29 11.23 -10.16
N VAL A 557 0.42 10.54 -9.03
CA VAL A 557 1.25 9.35 -8.87
C VAL A 557 0.30 8.14 -8.73
N PRO A 558 0.30 7.21 -9.69
CA PRO A 558 -0.49 5.98 -9.59
C PRO A 558 0.06 5.11 -8.45
N LEU A 559 -0.78 4.79 -7.47
CA LEU A 559 -0.42 3.91 -6.36
C LEU A 559 -1.19 2.58 -6.46
N LEU A 560 -0.47 1.46 -6.51
CA LEU A 560 -1.07 0.13 -6.65
C LEU A 560 -1.91 -0.23 -5.40
N LYS A 561 -3.15 -0.68 -5.62
CA LYS A 561 -4.05 -1.22 -4.58
C LYS A 561 -3.45 -2.52 -4.00
N PRO A 562 -3.51 -2.74 -2.68
CA PRO A 562 -3.09 -4.01 -2.08
C PRO A 562 -3.80 -5.21 -2.74
N GLY A 563 -3.07 -6.29 -2.98
CA GLY A 563 -3.62 -7.55 -3.49
C GLY A 563 -4.17 -7.53 -4.93
N LYS A 564 -3.93 -6.48 -5.72
CA LYS A 564 -4.36 -6.40 -7.13
C LYS A 564 -3.16 -6.45 -8.09
N SER A 565 -3.35 -7.02 -9.28
CA SER A 565 -2.27 -7.20 -10.27
C SER A 565 -1.65 -5.85 -10.70
N PRO A 566 -0.31 -5.73 -10.79
CA PRO A 566 0.36 -4.54 -11.30
C PRO A 566 0.12 -4.29 -12.81
N GLU A 567 -0.44 -5.27 -13.52
CA GLU A 567 -0.59 -5.20 -14.98
C GLU A 567 -1.87 -4.46 -15.41
N LEU A 568 -2.91 -4.47 -14.57
CA LEU A 568 -4.19 -3.85 -14.87
C LEU A 568 -4.21 -2.38 -14.45
N LEU A 569 -4.58 -1.48 -15.39
CA LEU A 569 -4.71 -0.04 -15.13
C LEU A 569 -5.65 0.28 -13.95
N GLU A 570 -6.71 -0.51 -13.78
CA GLU A 570 -7.71 -0.34 -12.72
C GLU A 570 -7.18 -0.67 -11.32
N SER A 571 -6.06 -1.38 -11.21
CA SER A 571 -5.43 -1.69 -9.93
C SER A 571 -4.83 -0.45 -9.24
N TYR A 572 -4.79 0.72 -9.88
CA TYR A 572 -4.13 1.92 -9.35
C TYR A 572 -5.10 2.97 -8.77
N ARG A 573 -4.66 3.71 -7.75
CA ARG A 573 -5.34 4.90 -7.17
C ARG A 573 -4.62 6.20 -7.57
N PRO A 574 -5.33 7.31 -7.87
CA PRO A 574 -4.74 8.56 -8.38
C PRO A 574 -4.30 9.54 -7.26
N ILE A 575 -3.13 9.31 -6.64
CA ILE A 575 -2.63 10.21 -5.59
C ILE A 575 -2.17 11.55 -6.17
N SER A 576 -2.84 12.65 -5.78
CA SER A 576 -2.58 14.01 -6.26
C SER A 576 -1.50 14.72 -5.44
N LEU A 577 -0.31 14.89 -6.00
CA LEU A 577 0.70 15.81 -5.45
C LEU A 577 0.33 17.25 -5.81
N THR A 578 -0.10 18.01 -4.81
CA THR A 578 -0.44 19.44 -4.86
C THR A 578 0.70 20.32 -4.32
N SER A 579 0.67 21.62 -4.63
CA SER A 579 1.61 22.61 -4.05
C SER A 579 1.55 22.61 -2.52
N ILE A 580 2.69 22.55 -1.83
CA ILE A 580 2.72 22.66 -0.37
C ILE A 580 2.28 24.05 0.09
N VAL A 581 2.50 25.10 -0.72
CA VAL A 581 1.99 26.45 -0.46
C VAL A 581 0.46 26.50 -0.56
N SER A 582 -0.14 25.79 -1.51
CA SER A 582 -1.60 25.57 -1.57
C SER A 582 -2.10 24.89 -0.29
N ASN A 583 -1.46 23.77 0.10
CA ASN A 583 -1.84 23.02 1.30
C ASN A 583 -1.75 23.83 2.61
N VAL A 584 -0.95 24.91 2.66
CA VAL A 584 -0.93 25.86 3.78
C VAL A 584 -2.12 26.82 3.75
N ALA A 585 -2.43 27.40 2.58
CA ALA A 585 -3.62 28.26 2.44
C ALA A 585 -4.92 27.46 2.68
N GLU A 586 -5.03 26.24 2.13
CA GLU A 586 -6.16 25.32 2.34
C GLU A 586 -6.42 25.04 3.83
N LYS A 587 -5.38 24.98 4.67
CA LYS A 587 -5.54 24.81 6.14
C LYS A 587 -6.11 26.02 6.83
N MET A 588 -5.71 27.21 6.41
CA MET A 588 -6.20 28.46 6.99
C MET A 588 -7.69 28.62 6.66
N VAL A 589 -8.05 28.35 5.40
CA VAL A 589 -9.45 28.24 4.95
C VAL A 589 -10.20 27.14 5.70
N LEU A 590 -9.62 25.94 5.85
CA LEU A 590 -10.26 24.82 6.56
C LEU A 590 -10.52 25.14 8.03
N LYS A 591 -9.57 25.72 8.77
CA LYS A 591 -9.77 26.07 10.18
C LYS A 591 -10.93 27.05 10.36
N ARG A 592 -11.12 27.95 9.40
CA ARG A 592 -12.24 28.89 9.37
C ARG A 592 -13.56 28.24 8.95
N LEU A 593 -13.56 27.37 7.95
CA LEU A 593 -14.72 26.56 7.58
C LEU A 593 -15.22 25.72 8.75
N LEU A 594 -14.31 25.08 9.49
CA LEU A 594 -14.63 24.28 10.68
C LEU A 594 -15.10 25.08 11.90
N TRP A 595 -15.01 26.41 11.87
CA TRP A 595 -15.61 27.29 12.88
C TRP A 595 -17.10 27.58 12.61
N VAL A 596 -17.57 27.41 11.37
CA VAL A 596 -18.98 27.65 10.96
C VAL A 596 -19.71 26.41 10.47
N TRP A 597 -19.02 25.29 10.28
CA TRP A 597 -19.59 24.05 9.78
C TRP A 597 -18.85 22.83 10.35
N THR A 598 -19.60 21.84 10.83
CA THR A 598 -19.06 20.57 11.33
C THR A 598 -19.42 19.41 10.40
N PRO A 599 -18.50 18.46 10.14
CA PRO A 599 -18.85 17.20 9.49
C PRO A 599 -19.89 16.43 10.30
N HIS A 600 -20.79 15.74 9.59
CA HIS A 600 -21.95 15.04 10.16
C HIS A 600 -21.59 14.11 11.33
N THR A 601 -22.51 13.93 12.29
CA THR A 601 -22.31 13.09 13.49
C THR A 601 -21.94 11.65 13.12
N HIS A 602 -22.67 11.07 12.17
CA HIS A 602 -22.47 9.73 11.62
C HIS A 602 -21.35 9.62 10.55
N GLN A 603 -20.60 10.69 10.25
CA GLN A 603 -19.33 10.60 9.50
C GLN A 603 -18.17 10.57 10.50
N TYR A 604 -17.41 9.48 10.54
CA TYR A 604 -16.34 9.27 11.54
C TYR A 604 -14.96 9.72 11.06
N ALA A 605 -14.69 9.72 9.76
CA ALA A 605 -13.38 10.10 9.24
C ALA A 605 -13.20 11.63 9.20
N TYR A 606 -11.93 12.04 9.17
CA TYR A 606 -11.50 13.43 9.01
C TYR A 606 -12.04 14.40 10.07
N ARG A 607 -12.42 13.92 11.26
CA ARG A 607 -12.80 14.72 12.42
C ARG A 607 -11.73 14.63 13.50
N SER A 608 -11.56 15.70 14.26
CA SER A 608 -10.78 15.68 15.49
C SER A 608 -11.41 14.72 16.51
N VAL A 609 -10.58 13.99 17.26
CA VAL A 609 -11.01 13.06 18.32
C VAL A 609 -12.00 11.97 17.82
N ARG A 610 -11.84 11.52 16.56
CA ARG A 610 -12.54 10.36 16.01
C ARG A 610 -11.54 9.39 15.36
N THR A 611 -11.76 8.09 15.53
CA THR A 611 -10.89 7.02 15.05
C THR A 611 -11.69 5.92 14.36
N THR A 612 -11.01 5.03 13.63
CA THR A 612 -11.61 3.79 13.10
C THR A 612 -12.19 2.92 14.22
N MET A 613 -11.51 2.85 15.37
CA MET A 613 -11.97 2.08 16.54
C MET A 613 -13.33 2.58 17.05
N MET A 614 -13.57 3.91 17.05
CA MET A 614 -14.86 4.47 17.46
C MET A 614 -15.99 4.15 16.48
N ARG A 615 -15.71 3.99 15.18
CA ARG A 615 -16.71 3.53 14.20
C ARG A 615 -17.07 2.07 14.45
N LEU A 616 -16.06 1.21 14.68
CA LEU A 616 -16.27 -0.21 14.97
C LEU A 616 -16.99 -0.43 16.30
N ALA A 617 -16.62 0.30 17.36
CA ALA A 617 -17.27 0.23 18.65
C ALA A 617 -18.76 0.62 18.58
N HIS A 618 -19.12 1.63 17.77
CA HIS A 618 -20.52 2.00 17.55
C HIS A 618 -21.29 0.93 16.76
N LEU A 619 -20.69 0.34 15.73
CA LEU A 619 -21.30 -0.77 15.00
C LEU A 619 -21.56 -1.99 15.90
N ILE A 620 -20.58 -2.36 16.75
CA ILE A 620 -20.73 -3.44 17.73
C ILE A 620 -21.83 -3.09 18.73
N HIS A 621 -21.81 -1.86 19.28
CA HIS A 621 -22.84 -1.41 20.22
C HIS A 621 -24.25 -1.48 19.64
N GLU A 622 -24.47 -1.02 18.41
CA GLU A 622 -25.80 -1.09 17.77
C GLU A 622 -26.30 -2.54 17.60
N VAL A 623 -25.41 -3.47 17.23
CA VAL A 623 -25.75 -4.90 17.10
C VAL A 623 -26.05 -5.52 18.47
N GLU A 624 -25.22 -5.26 19.49
CA GLU A 624 -25.41 -5.80 20.84
C GLU A 624 -26.61 -5.18 21.57
N HIS A 625 -26.86 -3.89 21.37
CA HIS A 625 -28.01 -3.18 21.91
C HIS A 625 -29.31 -3.73 21.30
N SER A 626 -29.34 -3.94 19.98
CA SER A 626 -30.48 -4.57 19.29
C SER A 626 -30.71 -6.00 19.78
N ARG A 627 -29.64 -6.80 19.92
CA ARG A 627 -29.68 -8.16 20.48
C ARG A 627 -30.28 -8.23 21.89
N ASN A 628 -30.15 -7.15 22.67
CA ASN A 628 -30.68 -7.06 24.03
C ASN A 628 -32.12 -6.50 24.10
N HIS A 629 -32.71 -6.05 22.98
CA HIS A 629 -34.12 -5.65 22.90
C HIS A 629 -34.98 -6.85 22.48
N TYR A 630 -36.09 -7.08 23.18
CA TYR A 630 -36.96 -8.24 22.96
C TYR A 630 -38.36 -7.82 22.53
N PHE A 631 -38.92 -8.55 21.57
CA PHE A 631 -40.32 -8.44 21.14
C PHE A 631 -41.10 -9.71 21.49
N GLN A 632 -42.41 -9.56 21.64
CA GLN A 632 -43.31 -10.66 22.01
C GLN A 632 -43.80 -11.40 20.76
N VAL A 633 -43.77 -12.73 20.80
CA VAL A 633 -44.26 -13.61 19.73
C VAL A 633 -45.16 -14.70 20.34
N ASN A 634 -46.33 -14.92 19.74
CA ASN A 634 -47.21 -16.01 20.11
C ASN A 634 -46.93 -17.21 19.19
N LEU A 635 -46.58 -18.36 19.75
CA LEU A 635 -46.28 -19.60 19.01
C LEU A 635 -47.21 -20.73 19.48
N PRO A 636 -47.55 -21.72 18.64
CA PRO A 636 -48.28 -22.91 19.09
C PRO A 636 -47.52 -23.65 20.19
N LYS A 637 -48.24 -24.16 21.20
CA LYS A 637 -47.64 -25.06 22.21
C LYS A 637 -47.28 -26.40 21.56
N LYS A 638 -46.23 -27.06 22.08
CA LYS A 638 -45.85 -28.44 21.68
C LYS A 638 -46.96 -29.49 21.88
N SER A 639 -47.99 -29.18 22.66
CA SER A 639 -49.19 -29.99 22.86
C SER A 639 -50.25 -29.83 21.74
N GLY A 640 -50.02 -28.97 20.75
CA GLY A 640 -50.98 -28.66 19.67
C GLY A 640 -52.18 -27.79 20.09
N ILE A 641 -52.41 -27.61 21.39
CA ILE A 641 -53.59 -26.91 21.94
C ILE A 641 -53.20 -25.55 22.51
N GLY A 642 -53.55 -24.50 21.76
CA GLY A 642 -53.38 -23.09 22.15
C GLY A 642 -51.95 -22.56 22.00
N ASN A 643 -51.82 -21.24 22.15
CA ASN A 643 -50.56 -20.53 21.98
C ASN A 643 -49.81 -20.30 23.30
N GLN A 644 -48.50 -20.13 23.21
CA GLN A 644 -47.60 -19.71 24.28
C GLN A 644 -46.88 -18.42 23.87
N VAL A 645 -46.66 -17.54 24.86
CA VAL A 645 -45.87 -16.32 24.70
C VAL A 645 -44.38 -16.66 24.75
N HIS A 646 -43.63 -16.21 23.75
CA HIS A 646 -42.19 -16.25 23.71
C HIS A 646 -41.64 -14.84 23.48
N TYR A 647 -40.53 -14.52 24.13
CA TYR A 647 -39.76 -13.30 23.84
C TYR A 647 -38.62 -13.65 22.89
N ARG A 648 -38.52 -12.92 21.77
CA ARG A 648 -37.43 -13.08 20.80
C ARG A 648 -36.59 -11.79 20.76
N PRO A 649 -35.26 -11.86 20.69
CA PRO A 649 -34.43 -10.68 20.55
C PRO A 649 -34.56 -10.10 19.13
N HIS A 650 -34.50 -8.77 19.01
CA HIS A 650 -34.38 -8.11 17.71
C HIS A 650 -33.10 -8.58 16.99
N ARG A 651 -33.21 -8.65 15.67
CA ARG A 651 -32.17 -9.08 14.74
C ARG A 651 -31.64 -7.85 13.99
N THR A 652 -30.43 -7.94 13.44
CA THR A 652 -29.78 -6.79 12.79
C THR A 652 -29.25 -7.17 11.41
N LEU A 653 -29.68 -6.45 10.39
CA LEU A 653 -29.10 -6.50 9.04
C LEU A 653 -28.08 -5.37 8.89
N LEU A 654 -26.82 -5.72 8.65
CA LEU A 654 -25.78 -4.79 8.23
C LEU A 654 -25.64 -4.85 6.72
N VAL A 655 -25.75 -3.71 6.05
CA VAL A 655 -25.41 -3.55 4.62
C VAL A 655 -24.19 -2.63 4.49
N LEU A 656 -23.16 -3.11 3.81
CA LEU A 656 -21.93 -2.39 3.49
C LEU A 656 -21.97 -1.93 2.03
N VAL A 657 -21.66 -0.66 1.79
CA VAL A 657 -21.78 -0.02 0.47
C VAL A 657 -20.47 0.64 0.07
N ASP A 658 -19.86 0.13 -1.01
CA ASP A 658 -18.72 0.76 -1.70
C ASP A 658 -19.21 1.72 -2.80
N PHE A 659 -18.60 2.90 -2.88
CA PHE A 659 -18.86 3.87 -3.93
C PHE A 659 -17.78 3.86 -5.02
N SER A 660 -18.22 3.78 -6.27
CA SER A 660 -17.37 3.79 -7.47
C SER A 660 -16.57 5.10 -7.60
N LYS A 661 -15.30 5.04 -7.19
CA LYS A 661 -14.31 6.15 -7.24
C LYS A 661 -14.77 7.42 -6.49
N ALA A 662 -15.40 7.26 -5.31
CA ALA A 662 -16.09 8.32 -4.55
C ALA A 662 -15.47 9.73 -4.66
N PHE A 663 -14.22 9.91 -4.25
CA PHE A 663 -13.51 11.19 -4.26
C PHE A 663 -13.26 11.78 -5.67
N ASP A 664 -13.16 10.94 -6.70
CA ASP A 664 -12.95 11.37 -8.09
C ASP A 664 -14.29 11.68 -8.80
N SER A 665 -15.40 11.11 -8.30
CA SER A 665 -16.73 11.19 -8.90
C SER A 665 -17.50 12.48 -8.58
N ILE A 666 -17.19 13.16 -7.46
CA ILE A 666 -17.90 14.35 -6.93
C ILE A 666 -18.27 15.39 -8.01
N ASP A 667 -19.56 15.74 -8.13
CA ASP A 667 -20.01 16.75 -9.08
C ASP A 667 -19.84 18.17 -8.53
N HIS A 668 -19.04 19.00 -9.23
CA HIS A 668 -18.77 20.38 -8.80
C HIS A 668 -20.03 21.26 -8.79
N ARG A 669 -21.10 20.91 -9.51
CA ARG A 669 -22.37 21.65 -9.50
C ARG A 669 -23.17 21.36 -8.23
N VAL A 670 -23.25 20.10 -7.83
CA VAL A 670 -23.87 19.67 -6.56
C VAL A 670 -23.12 20.32 -5.39
N LEU A 671 -21.79 20.19 -5.36
CA LEU A 671 -20.96 20.80 -4.31
C LEU A 671 -21.05 22.34 -4.31
N SER A 672 -21.20 22.98 -5.48
CA SER A 672 -21.43 24.44 -5.54
C SER A 672 -22.78 24.87 -4.99
N ARG A 673 -23.83 24.03 -5.04
CA ARG A 673 -25.11 24.27 -4.37
C ARG A 673 -24.96 24.18 -2.85
N LEU A 674 -24.31 23.14 -2.35
CA LEU A 674 -24.05 22.98 -0.90
C LEU A 674 -23.18 24.12 -0.35
N LEU A 675 -22.14 24.52 -1.10
CA LEU A 675 -21.30 25.68 -0.77
C LEU A 675 -22.04 27.02 -0.82
N ALA A 676 -23.24 27.13 -1.42
CA ALA A 676 -24.02 28.36 -1.37
C ALA A 676 -24.54 28.69 0.04
N ASN A 677 -24.71 27.67 0.88
CA ASN A 677 -25.30 27.79 2.22
C ASN A 677 -24.25 28.15 3.29
N ILE A 678 -22.96 27.82 3.08
CA ILE A 678 -21.86 28.19 3.98
C ILE A 678 -21.82 29.72 4.15
N PRO A 679 -21.71 30.30 5.36
CA PRO A 679 -21.57 31.76 5.53
C PRO A 679 -20.27 32.31 4.91
N GLY A 680 -20.18 33.65 4.78
CA GLY A 680 -19.00 34.34 4.23
C GLY A 680 -18.90 34.36 2.70
N VAL A 681 -18.78 35.56 2.12
CA VAL A 681 -18.62 35.77 0.68
C VAL A 681 -17.22 35.35 0.20
N ASN A 682 -16.17 35.61 0.99
CA ASN A 682 -14.81 35.17 0.70
C ASN A 682 -14.70 33.65 0.82
N CYS A 683 -15.24 33.07 1.89
CA CYS A 683 -15.25 31.63 2.12
C CYS A 683 -15.88 30.84 0.95
N ARG A 684 -17.16 31.10 0.63
CA ARG A 684 -17.87 30.45 -0.49
C ARG A 684 -17.13 30.60 -1.82
N ARG A 685 -16.70 31.83 -2.13
CA ARG A 685 -16.04 32.17 -3.40
C ARG A 685 -14.69 31.47 -3.54
N TRP A 686 -13.90 31.41 -2.48
CA TRP A 686 -12.60 30.73 -2.49
C TRP A 686 -12.77 29.21 -2.64
N LEU A 687 -13.65 28.59 -1.85
CA LEU A 687 -13.91 27.15 -1.90
C LEU A 687 -14.41 26.68 -3.28
N ARG A 688 -15.34 27.41 -3.89
CA ARG A 688 -15.78 27.15 -5.26
C ARG A 688 -14.62 27.30 -6.25
N ASN A 689 -13.90 28.42 -6.19
CA ASN A 689 -12.84 28.74 -7.16
C ASN A 689 -11.61 27.82 -7.02
N PHE A 690 -11.38 27.20 -5.84
CA PHE A 690 -10.32 26.20 -5.60
C PHE A 690 -10.45 24.94 -6.47
N LEU A 691 -11.69 24.53 -6.75
CA LEU A 691 -12.02 23.41 -7.64
C LEU A 691 -12.00 23.81 -9.13
N CYS A 692 -12.23 25.09 -9.43
CA CYS A 692 -12.39 25.59 -10.79
C CYS A 692 -11.09 25.61 -11.58
N GLY A 693 -11.12 25.10 -12.82
CA GLY A 693 -10.02 25.24 -13.78
C GLY A 693 -8.71 24.58 -13.32
N ARG A 694 -8.80 23.47 -12.59
CA ARG A 694 -7.66 22.65 -12.17
C ARG A 694 -7.14 21.78 -13.32
N ASN A 695 -5.83 21.51 -13.32
CA ASN A 695 -5.18 20.63 -14.30
C ASN A 695 -4.30 19.58 -13.63
N ALA A 696 -4.42 18.33 -14.09
CA ALA A 696 -3.59 17.21 -13.67
C ALA A 696 -2.70 16.70 -14.82
N LYS A 697 -1.58 16.07 -14.45
CA LYS A 697 -0.79 15.18 -15.33
C LYS A 697 -0.39 13.94 -14.53
N THR A 698 -0.48 12.76 -15.11
CA THR A 698 -0.07 11.51 -14.47
C THR A 698 1.41 11.23 -14.75
N ARG A 699 2.16 10.72 -13.76
CA ARG A 699 3.59 10.38 -13.89
C ARG A 699 3.78 8.86 -13.85
N VAL A 700 4.53 8.33 -14.82
CA VAL A 700 4.93 6.91 -14.92
C VAL A 700 6.43 6.88 -15.18
N GLY A 701 7.19 6.34 -14.22
CA GLY A 701 8.65 6.50 -14.16
C GLY A 701 9.06 7.98 -14.29
N ASN A 702 9.99 8.26 -15.20
CA ASN A 702 10.51 9.61 -15.46
C ASN A 702 9.72 10.39 -16.54
N ARG A 703 8.59 9.86 -17.03
CA ARG A 703 7.74 10.55 -18.04
C ARG A 703 6.41 10.99 -17.42
N ASN A 704 5.84 12.06 -17.96
CA ASN A 704 4.52 12.56 -17.60
C ASN A 704 3.56 12.35 -18.79
N SER A 705 2.27 12.23 -18.48
CA SER A 705 1.17 12.34 -19.45
C SER A 705 1.04 13.77 -19.98
N ASP A 706 0.20 13.92 -20.99
CA ASP A 706 -0.36 15.21 -21.37
C ASP A 706 -1.28 15.75 -20.26
N ARG A 707 -1.52 17.07 -20.24
CA ARG A 707 -2.36 17.70 -19.20
C ARG A 707 -3.84 17.44 -19.45
N ARG A 708 -4.61 17.11 -18.42
CA ARG A 708 -6.08 17.04 -18.46
C ARG A 708 -6.73 17.99 -17.43
N PRO A 709 -7.92 18.55 -17.72
CA PRO A 709 -8.70 19.27 -16.73
C PRO A 709 -9.30 18.31 -15.70
N MET A 710 -9.37 18.72 -14.43
CA MET A 710 -10.13 17.99 -13.40
C MET A 710 -11.55 18.57 -13.37
N LEU A 711 -12.49 17.93 -14.08
CA LEU A 711 -13.87 18.42 -14.26
C LEU A 711 -14.87 17.91 -13.19
N ARG A 712 -14.47 16.87 -12.45
CA ARG A 712 -15.16 16.27 -11.30
C ARG A 712 -14.12 15.92 -10.23
N GLY A 713 -14.61 15.56 -9.06
CA GLY A 713 -13.79 15.07 -7.95
C GLY A 713 -13.06 16.15 -7.16
N VAL A 714 -12.45 15.74 -6.06
CA VAL A 714 -11.53 16.54 -5.24
C VAL A 714 -10.12 15.92 -5.31
N PRO A 715 -9.03 16.70 -5.24
CA PRO A 715 -7.69 16.12 -5.39
C PRO A 715 -7.35 15.23 -4.18
N GLN A 716 -7.25 13.91 -4.39
CA GLN A 716 -6.84 12.95 -3.35
C GLN A 716 -5.42 13.29 -2.82
N GLY A 717 -5.33 13.88 -1.63
CA GLY A 717 -4.08 14.37 -1.03
C GLY A 717 -4.03 15.89 -0.77
N SER A 718 -5.00 16.65 -1.29
CA SER A 718 -5.30 18.02 -0.83
C SER A 718 -5.80 18.04 0.62
N VAL A 719 -5.75 19.20 1.28
CA VAL A 719 -6.23 19.34 2.66
C VAL A 719 -7.75 19.52 2.70
N LEU A 720 -8.31 20.32 1.79
CA LEU A 720 -9.75 20.57 1.77
C LEU A 720 -10.58 19.45 1.14
N GLY A 721 -9.99 18.62 0.28
CA GLY A 721 -10.73 17.60 -0.47
C GLY A 721 -11.53 16.63 0.41
N THR A 722 -10.94 16.17 1.52
CA THR A 722 -11.61 15.25 2.45
C THR A 722 -12.84 15.89 3.12
N TYR A 723 -12.74 17.16 3.49
CA TYR A 723 -13.83 17.89 4.13
C TYR A 723 -14.92 18.31 3.13
N LEU A 724 -14.53 18.63 1.90
CA LEU A 724 -15.47 18.87 0.81
C LEU A 724 -16.27 17.61 0.42
N PHE A 725 -15.68 16.41 0.56
CA PHE A 725 -16.42 15.15 0.47
C PHE A 725 -17.34 14.95 1.68
N SER A 726 -16.89 15.19 2.91
CA SER A 726 -17.75 15.11 4.10
C SER A 726 -18.92 16.11 4.07
N LEU A 727 -18.78 17.26 3.41
CA LEU A 727 -19.87 18.19 3.10
C LEU A 727 -20.82 17.63 2.03
N TYR A 728 -20.28 16.94 1.02
CA TYR A 728 -21.05 16.33 -0.07
C TYR A 728 -22.02 15.23 0.39
N VAL A 729 -21.57 14.39 1.33
CA VAL A 729 -22.37 13.27 1.86
C VAL A 729 -23.20 13.65 3.10
N HIS A 730 -23.09 14.87 3.61
CA HIS A 730 -23.89 15.34 4.75
C HIS A 730 -25.42 15.24 4.47
N PRO A 731 -25.96 15.65 3.30
CA PRO A 731 -27.39 15.47 3.01
C PRO A 731 -27.81 14.00 2.85
N LEU A 732 -26.89 13.13 2.40
CA LEU A 732 -27.16 11.69 2.31
C LEU A 732 -27.29 11.08 3.71
N LEU A 733 -26.40 11.45 4.64
CA LEU A 733 -26.48 10.98 6.02
C LEU A 733 -27.75 11.47 6.73
N ASN A 734 -28.21 12.70 6.46
CA ASN A 734 -29.52 13.18 6.94
C ASN A 734 -30.67 12.32 6.38
N LEU A 735 -30.63 11.96 5.09
CA LEU A 735 -31.67 11.16 4.43
C LEU A 735 -31.70 9.70 4.94
N LEU A 736 -30.54 9.07 5.13
CA LEU A 736 -30.50 7.66 5.55
C LEU A 736 -30.84 7.48 7.04
N ASN A 737 -30.53 8.47 7.89
CA ASN A 737 -30.88 8.45 9.32
C ASN A 737 -32.25 9.10 9.62
N SER A 738 -33.07 9.41 8.61
CA SER A 738 -34.48 9.81 8.81
C SER A 738 -35.46 8.63 8.73
N PHE A 739 -34.96 7.41 8.56
CA PHE A 739 -35.76 6.17 8.61
C PHE A 739 -35.76 5.63 10.05
N ALA A 740 -36.94 5.23 10.54
CA ALA A 740 -37.05 4.53 11.82
C ALA A 740 -36.29 3.19 11.78
N ASP A 741 -35.72 2.78 12.90
CA ASP A 741 -34.95 1.53 13.07
C ASP A 741 -33.72 1.35 12.15
N VAL A 742 -33.29 2.44 11.50
CA VAL A 742 -32.13 2.49 10.60
C VAL A 742 -31.06 3.42 11.16
N THR A 743 -29.80 2.97 11.13
CA THR A 743 -28.64 3.78 11.49
C THR A 743 -27.59 3.69 10.39
N ALA A 744 -27.27 4.82 9.76
CA ALA A 744 -26.40 4.90 8.59
C ALA A 744 -25.17 5.76 8.87
N ASP A 745 -24.01 5.11 8.93
CA ASP A 745 -22.73 5.71 9.29
C ASP A 745 -21.69 5.53 8.18
N MET A 746 -20.78 6.50 8.05
CA MET A 746 -19.66 6.46 7.13
C MET A 746 -18.31 6.59 7.83
N TYR A 747 -17.29 5.93 7.29
CA TYR A 747 -15.89 6.27 7.53
C TYR A 747 -15.21 6.59 6.20
N ALA A 748 -14.98 7.88 5.95
CA ALA A 748 -14.60 8.40 4.64
C ALA A 748 -15.66 8.02 3.61
N ASP A 749 -15.29 7.32 2.54
CA ASP A 749 -16.18 6.81 1.50
C ASP A 749 -16.83 5.44 1.82
N ASP A 750 -16.37 4.72 2.85
CA ASP A 750 -17.00 3.45 3.27
C ASP A 750 -18.33 3.74 4.00
N LEU A 751 -19.47 3.27 3.47
CA LEU A 751 -20.81 3.43 4.08
C LEU A 751 -21.30 2.10 4.68
N SER A 752 -21.88 2.19 5.88
CA SER A 752 -22.50 1.09 6.61
C SER A 752 -23.91 1.48 7.04
N ILE A 753 -24.90 0.67 6.68
CA ILE A 753 -26.32 0.85 7.02
C ILE A 753 -26.72 -0.33 7.92
N ILE A 754 -27.21 -0.01 9.10
CA ILE A 754 -27.66 -0.94 10.13
C ILE A 754 -29.19 -0.85 10.16
N VAL A 755 -29.89 -1.96 9.95
CA VAL A 755 -31.36 -2.05 9.99
C VAL A 755 -31.75 -3.03 11.09
N LYS A 756 -32.54 -2.57 12.06
CA LYS A 756 -33.07 -3.38 13.16
C LYS A 756 -34.41 -3.95 12.72
N GLY A 757 -34.70 -5.20 13.09
CA GLY A 757 -35.96 -5.85 12.72
C GLY A 757 -36.28 -7.05 13.61
N GLN A 758 -37.55 -7.45 13.60
CA GLN A 758 -38.03 -8.60 14.38
C GLN A 758 -37.72 -9.92 13.64
N SER A 759 -38.00 -9.94 12.34
CA SER A 759 -37.77 -11.04 11.41
C SER A 759 -36.90 -10.61 10.22
N ARG A 760 -36.55 -11.52 9.30
CA ARG A 760 -35.90 -11.16 8.02
C ARG A 760 -36.89 -10.51 7.08
N GLU A 761 -38.14 -10.95 7.21
CA GLU A 761 -39.29 -10.62 6.40
C GLU A 761 -39.71 -9.15 6.63
N ASP A 762 -39.40 -8.56 7.80
CA ASP A 762 -39.50 -7.11 8.04
C ASP A 762 -38.23 -6.34 7.60
N ALA A 763 -37.05 -6.87 7.96
CA ALA A 763 -35.79 -6.14 7.84
C ALA A 763 -35.29 -6.02 6.39
N ILE A 764 -35.58 -7.01 5.53
CA ILE A 764 -35.16 -7.01 4.12
C ILE A 764 -35.96 -5.97 3.32
N PRO A 765 -37.31 -5.87 3.40
CA PRO A 765 -38.07 -4.76 2.80
C PRO A 765 -37.65 -3.38 3.31
N ALA A 766 -37.43 -3.23 4.63
CA ALA A 766 -36.95 -1.97 5.21
C ALA A 766 -35.59 -1.56 4.64
N ALA A 767 -34.63 -2.48 4.56
CA ALA A 767 -33.35 -2.25 3.90
C ALA A 767 -33.51 -1.95 2.39
N GLY A 768 -34.42 -2.63 1.70
CA GLY A 768 -34.76 -2.38 0.30
C GLY A 768 -35.19 -0.93 0.06
N MET A 769 -36.16 -0.44 0.84
CA MET A 769 -36.62 0.96 0.76
C MET A 769 -35.49 1.97 0.99
N VAL A 770 -34.59 1.72 1.95
CA VAL A 770 -33.43 2.59 2.21
C VAL A 770 -32.44 2.54 1.03
N LEU A 771 -32.19 1.35 0.47
CA LEU A 771 -31.28 1.16 -0.66
C LEU A 771 -31.82 1.76 -1.97
N GLU A 772 -33.13 1.75 -2.21
CA GLU A 772 -33.76 2.47 -3.31
C GLU A 772 -33.54 3.99 -3.20
N LYS A 773 -33.74 4.56 -2.01
CA LYS A 773 -33.55 6.00 -1.77
C LYS A 773 -32.07 6.40 -1.86
N LEU A 774 -31.17 5.55 -1.36
CA LEU A 774 -29.73 5.65 -1.60
C LEU A 774 -29.39 5.61 -3.09
N HIS A 775 -30.00 4.71 -3.86
CA HIS A 775 -29.77 4.59 -5.30
C HIS A 775 -30.26 5.83 -6.06
N ALA A 776 -31.47 6.31 -5.79
CA ALA A 776 -32.00 7.53 -6.39
C ALA A 776 -31.09 8.75 -6.10
N TRP A 777 -30.71 8.95 -4.83
CA TRP A 777 -29.78 10.01 -4.43
C TRP A 777 -28.42 9.87 -5.12
N SER A 778 -27.90 8.64 -5.23
CA SER A 778 -26.63 8.30 -5.90
C SER A 778 -26.64 8.70 -7.38
N GLN A 779 -27.73 8.48 -8.10
CA GLN A 779 -27.89 8.90 -9.50
C GLN A 779 -27.95 10.44 -9.62
N GLU A 780 -28.86 11.09 -8.88
CA GLU A 780 -29.04 12.55 -8.89
C GLU A 780 -27.77 13.33 -8.55
N ASN A 781 -27.01 12.82 -7.57
CA ASN A 781 -25.80 13.45 -7.06
C ASN A 781 -24.52 12.82 -7.65
N GLY A 782 -24.65 11.91 -8.63
CA GLY A 782 -23.56 11.37 -9.44
C GLY A 782 -22.46 10.65 -8.65
N LEU A 783 -22.78 10.08 -7.50
CA LEU A 783 -21.91 9.31 -6.61
C LEU A 783 -22.26 7.82 -6.72
N ALA A 784 -21.95 7.22 -7.87
CA ALA A 784 -22.39 5.87 -8.21
C ALA A 784 -21.92 4.80 -7.21
N ILE A 785 -22.82 3.90 -6.84
CA ILE A 785 -22.57 2.72 -6.00
C ILE A 785 -21.74 1.67 -6.79
N ASN A 786 -21.17 0.68 -6.11
CA ASN A 786 -20.50 -0.47 -6.71
C ASN A 786 -21.13 -1.80 -6.23
N PRO A 787 -22.21 -2.28 -6.88
CA PRO A 787 -22.97 -3.44 -6.39
C PRO A 787 -22.15 -4.73 -6.23
N SER A 788 -21.13 -4.96 -7.06
CA SER A 788 -20.27 -6.17 -6.99
C SER A 788 -19.24 -6.15 -5.84
N LYS A 789 -19.33 -5.16 -4.95
CA LYS A 789 -18.62 -5.11 -3.66
C LYS A 789 -19.54 -4.72 -2.49
N CYS A 790 -20.84 -4.57 -2.73
CA CYS A 790 -21.78 -4.40 -1.64
C CYS A 790 -21.91 -5.75 -0.93
N GLU A 791 -21.85 -5.73 0.40
CA GLU A 791 -21.92 -6.93 1.23
C GLU A 791 -23.08 -6.77 2.23
N ALA A 792 -23.72 -7.87 2.59
CA ALA A 792 -24.80 -7.89 3.57
C ALA A 792 -24.53 -9.00 4.61
N ALA A 793 -24.74 -8.70 5.89
CA ALA A 793 -24.51 -9.61 6.99
C ALA A 793 -25.70 -9.59 7.96
N TRP A 794 -26.17 -10.79 8.33
CA TRP A 794 -27.31 -10.99 9.22
C TRP A 794 -26.84 -11.41 10.61
N PHE A 795 -27.07 -10.57 11.62
CA PHE A 795 -26.72 -10.84 13.01
C PHE A 795 -27.93 -11.32 13.81
N THR A 796 -27.80 -12.50 14.41
CA THR A 796 -28.82 -13.11 15.27
C THR A 796 -28.18 -14.04 16.31
N LEU A 797 -28.87 -14.28 17.42
CA LEU A 797 -28.53 -15.33 18.40
C LEU A 797 -29.13 -16.70 18.04
N SER A 798 -29.94 -16.79 16.98
CA SER A 798 -30.52 -18.07 16.57
C SER A 798 -29.46 -18.95 15.90
N THR A 799 -29.27 -20.17 16.44
CA THR A 799 -28.41 -21.21 15.87
C THR A 799 -29.01 -21.90 14.65
N HIS A 800 -30.27 -21.60 14.29
CA HIS A 800 -30.94 -22.17 13.13
C HIS A 800 -30.58 -21.40 11.86
N THR A 801 -29.61 -21.93 11.11
CA THR A 801 -29.11 -21.35 9.87
C THR A 801 -29.93 -21.81 8.66
N GLU A 802 -31.01 -21.10 8.38
CA GLU A 802 -31.83 -21.13 7.13
C GLU A 802 -32.59 -22.43 6.80
N SER A 803 -32.02 -23.61 7.02
CA SER A 803 -32.52 -24.89 6.49
C SER A 803 -33.69 -25.54 7.25
N ASP A 804 -34.19 -24.95 8.33
CA ASP A 804 -35.35 -25.47 9.08
C ASP A 804 -36.70 -24.87 8.62
N TYR A 805 -36.72 -23.84 7.77
CA TYR A 805 -37.98 -23.25 7.29
C TYR A 805 -38.79 -24.21 6.40
N ASP A 806 -38.13 -25.10 5.64
CA ASP A 806 -38.77 -26.15 4.84
C ASP A 806 -39.48 -27.25 5.68
N ARG A 807 -39.45 -27.16 7.02
CA ARG A 807 -40.16 -28.09 7.94
C ARG A 807 -41.49 -27.56 8.48
N GLU A 808 -41.78 -26.26 8.37
CA GLU A 808 -43.07 -25.67 8.75
C GLU A 808 -43.83 -25.19 7.50
N GLY A 809 -44.07 -26.13 6.57
CA GLY A 809 -44.47 -25.87 5.18
C GLY A 809 -45.49 -24.75 4.96
N LYS A 810 -45.00 -23.62 4.43
CA LYS A 810 -45.72 -22.43 3.96
C LYS A 810 -44.95 -21.75 2.83
#